data_AF-A0ABD3RXR8-F1
#
_entry.id   AF-A0ABD3RXR8-F1
#
_cell.length_a   1.000
_cell.length_b   1.000
_cell.length_c   1.000
_cell.angle_alpha   90.00
_cell.angle_beta   90.00
_cell.angle_gamma   90.00
#
_symmetry.space_group_name_H-M   'P 1'
#
loop_
_entity.id
_entity.type
_entity.pdbx_description
1 polymer ?
#
loop_
_entity_poly.entity_id
_entity_poly.type
_entity_poly.pdbx_seq_one_letter_code
_entity_poly.pdbx_strand_id
1 'polypeptide(L)'
;MELPGDDEIDSLLALMGAQIQHANASTKATNIVVKKKIKDESIRLKKKQIDEANEGENDKHTMPTRSCGDEISFAGTRLTQNCFRWPYSIDGKRLLDLGSGLLHDCKGYSCGGNGENSQREFYGSIPCQSCGKAAATHELCISSSWARAGDEDAIKTRHPLSLIFVASVIIASRNIRCVIGEYYPMVAADDYDNQKTRLRFRKAHEIELRPPLNSVPCSPDMISDALDVHTGRILALMKKMQCESFKPNHLYQRYDKRQDVHNKLGCFASISAVSDVEILQDKTSALIKAVQEYKSAVDATGGYYSAVDLVEKRLSAMASCDAVYYRCYYAAVISPVSTDNSFGSVVAAIIPHPPLYFSCPGLAWDAQDAGSESLRAFLGSCSDETDVASPDDVSKRMLKSWGLCERLMVGTNMDVAANPLLVLWQSRFLENIRHLWITRYSLEKFPMTLNQASSQNSDSNASRPKQDWQLKFHETRALSLAVSQWRDSVRDYPANFYSYAAPTKEALHVISNCLRGAEQILEAGAGTGYWSALLRLHLKYCIKKSDVDEVAQGPILFPYDAAPGSSNEYHGEIPSFTFIHQASNFSQALSASTTSGVKTVLLLCYPPPGNDMAYQALSAHISHGGRIVIYIGEWQGLTGDDKFEVLLAQEFSCNREDVVPLPFWGTDATYLTIWRKRDKESKGVISCSSAYGYCCAEYCSNRARRRCRYARCLQYCGLECYAKHTSARKATLALHMIDSTKSGDAVKFEDDNNFMDLSLISTKRESDGYEKLRKKKRKKKHRNFSGTPLS
;
A
#
# COMPACT_ATOMS: atom_id res chain seq x y z
N MET A 1 11.16 13.37 -28.73
CA MET A 1 11.26 14.03 -27.41
C MET A 1 11.24 12.91 -26.42
N GLU A 2 12.42 12.48 -25.98
CA GLU A 2 12.57 11.49 -24.91
C GLU A 2 12.30 12.21 -23.59
N LEU A 3 11.35 11.71 -22.80
CA LEU A 3 10.97 12.24 -21.49
C LEU A 3 11.38 11.20 -20.42
N PRO A 4 12.09 11.59 -19.34
CA PRO A 4 12.51 10.66 -18.29
C PRO A 4 11.34 10.38 -17.34
N GLY A 5 10.91 9.10 -17.27
CA GLY A 5 9.70 8.66 -16.57
C GLY A 5 9.77 8.58 -15.03
N ASP A 6 10.91 8.94 -14.43
CA ASP A 6 11.11 8.80 -12.97
C ASP A 6 10.83 10.08 -12.18
N ASP A 7 11.04 11.27 -12.77
CA ASP A 7 10.73 12.56 -12.13
C ASP A 7 9.22 12.79 -11.99
N GLU A 8 8.41 12.05 -12.75
CA GLU A 8 6.96 12.21 -12.81
C GLU A 8 6.25 11.47 -11.67
N ILE A 9 6.78 10.36 -11.16
CA ILE A 9 6.21 9.68 -9.97
C ILE A 9 6.44 10.52 -8.72
N ASP A 10 7.64 11.11 -8.53
CA ASP A 10 7.89 11.99 -7.39
C ASP A 10 7.21 13.36 -7.57
N SER A 11 7.04 13.86 -8.81
CA SER A 11 6.17 15.01 -9.08
C SER A 11 4.69 14.69 -8.83
N LEU A 12 4.21 13.49 -9.16
CA LEU A 12 2.86 13.02 -8.89
C LEU A 12 2.64 12.78 -7.40
N LEU A 13 3.60 12.18 -6.67
CA LEU A 13 3.54 12.05 -5.21
C LEU A 13 3.65 13.41 -4.51
N ALA A 14 4.36 14.39 -5.07
CA ALA A 14 4.40 15.78 -4.58
C ALA A 14 3.18 16.62 -5.03
N LEU A 15 2.48 16.23 -6.08
CA LEU A 15 1.20 16.81 -6.53
C LEU A 15 0.00 16.17 -5.78
N MET A 16 0.15 14.92 -5.35
CA MET A 16 -0.84 14.15 -4.57
C MET A 16 -0.66 14.35 -3.06
N GLY A 17 0.55 14.65 -2.58
CA GLY A 17 0.84 15.06 -1.21
C GLY A 17 1.02 16.58 -1.11
N ALA A 18 0.13 17.25 -0.37
CA ALA A 18 0.11 18.70 -0.20
C ALA A 18 1.50 19.36 0.00
N GLN A 19 1.70 20.46 -0.74
CA GLN A 19 2.92 21.29 -0.80
C GLN A 19 3.71 21.39 0.52
N ILE A 20 4.96 20.90 0.51
CA ILE A 20 5.99 21.34 1.46
C ILE A 20 6.39 22.77 1.06
N GLN A 21 6.00 23.77 1.85
CA GLN A 21 6.59 25.09 1.77
C GLN A 21 8.04 25.00 2.26
N HIS A 22 9.01 25.00 1.34
CA HIS A 22 10.42 25.15 1.70
C HIS A 22 10.68 26.58 2.20
N ALA A 23 10.90 26.72 3.50
CA ALA A 23 11.52 27.91 4.07
C ALA A 23 13.02 27.89 3.74
N ASN A 24 13.50 28.91 3.03
CA ASN A 24 14.92 29.10 2.70
C ASN A 24 15.73 29.35 3.98
N ALA A 25 16.55 28.38 4.38
CA ALA A 25 17.55 28.54 5.44
C ALA A 25 18.94 28.79 4.83
N SER A 26 19.47 29.99 5.06
CA SER A 26 20.83 30.41 4.72
C SER A 26 21.86 29.62 5.53
N THR A 27 22.81 28.99 4.83
CA THR A 27 23.93 28.23 5.42
C THR A 27 25.03 29.17 5.94
N LYS A 28 25.31 29.13 7.25
CA LYS A 28 26.59 29.56 7.83
C LYS A 28 27.36 28.35 8.34
N ALA A 29 28.54 28.13 7.75
CA ALA A 29 29.47 27.08 8.13
C ALA A 29 30.14 27.39 9.47
N THR A 30 30.28 26.38 10.33
CA THR A 30 31.21 26.39 11.47
C THR A 30 32.04 25.12 11.47
N ASN A 31 33.36 25.32 11.56
CA ASN A 31 34.39 24.28 11.61
C ASN A 31 34.47 23.67 13.01
N ILE A 32 34.50 22.34 13.12
CA ILE A 32 34.86 21.63 14.36
C ILE A 32 36.05 20.69 14.07
N VAL A 33 37.10 20.88 14.87
CA VAL A 33 38.38 20.15 14.86
C VAL A 33 38.26 18.89 15.71
N VAL A 34 38.61 17.73 15.16
CA VAL A 34 38.67 16.43 15.89
C VAL A 34 40.12 16.08 16.18
N LYS A 35 40.44 15.79 17.45
CA LYS A 35 41.72 15.21 17.89
C LYS A 35 41.62 13.70 18.05
N LYS A 36 42.61 13.03 17.48
CA LYS A 36 42.82 11.57 17.39
C LYS A 36 43.65 11.08 18.57
N LYS A 37 43.40 9.87 19.09
CA LYS A 37 44.42 9.08 19.81
C LYS A 37 44.28 7.59 19.47
N ILE A 38 45.44 7.02 19.17
CA ILE A 38 45.74 5.64 18.75
C ILE A 38 46.32 4.91 19.96
N LYS A 39 46.05 3.61 20.12
CA LYS A 39 47.09 2.65 20.52
C LYS A 39 46.74 1.21 20.17
N ASP A 40 47.62 0.62 19.36
CA ASP A 40 47.82 -0.79 19.08
C ASP A 40 48.25 -1.59 20.33
N GLU A 41 48.06 -2.91 20.38
CA GLU A 41 49.08 -3.89 19.91
C GLU A 41 48.72 -5.37 20.18
N SER A 42 49.02 -6.21 19.17
CA SER A 42 49.66 -7.54 19.23
C SER A 42 48.95 -8.73 19.91
N ILE A 43 48.36 -9.71 19.20
CA ILE A 43 48.97 -10.80 18.38
C ILE A 43 49.77 -11.85 19.20
N ARG A 44 49.33 -13.14 19.24
CA ARG A 44 49.97 -14.31 18.54
C ARG A 44 49.51 -15.72 19.03
N LEU A 45 49.04 -16.50 18.04
CA LEU A 45 49.45 -17.88 17.64
C LEU A 45 48.98 -19.19 18.31
N LYS A 46 48.58 -20.09 17.38
CA LYS A 46 48.78 -21.57 17.26
C LYS A 46 47.75 -22.49 17.93
N LYS A 47 47.40 -23.67 17.39
CA LYS A 47 47.43 -24.32 16.05
C LYS A 47 46.88 -25.74 16.29
N LYS A 48 46.26 -26.33 15.26
CA LYS A 48 46.34 -27.77 14.87
C LYS A 48 45.50 -28.84 15.60
N GLN A 49 44.53 -29.39 14.84
CA GLN A 49 44.58 -30.70 14.12
C GLN A 49 43.93 -31.98 14.70
N ILE A 50 43.25 -32.67 13.75
CA ILE A 50 43.14 -34.13 13.47
C ILE A 50 41.89 -34.88 13.96
N ASP A 51 40.93 -34.97 13.02
CA ASP A 51 40.46 -36.13 12.22
C ASP A 51 39.84 -37.41 12.81
N GLU A 52 39.00 -37.97 11.91
CA GLU A 52 38.56 -39.37 11.69
C GLU A 52 37.29 -39.84 12.43
N ALA A 53 36.44 -40.70 11.88
CA ALA A 53 35.95 -41.07 10.53
C ALA A 53 34.92 -42.20 10.83
N ASN A 54 33.84 -42.34 10.05
CA ASN A 54 33.30 -43.65 9.63
C ASN A 54 31.96 -43.58 8.87
N GLU A 55 31.93 -44.37 7.79
CA GLU A 55 30.80 -45.16 7.21
C GLU A 55 29.60 -44.38 6.61
N GLY A 56 29.01 -44.74 5.46
CA GLY A 56 29.16 -45.87 4.55
C GLY A 56 28.13 -45.75 3.41
N GLU A 57 28.58 -46.14 2.21
CA GLU A 57 27.91 -46.73 1.04
C GLU A 57 26.43 -46.50 0.63
N ASN A 58 26.31 -46.24 -0.70
CA ASN A 58 25.36 -46.75 -1.70
C ASN A 58 23.87 -46.35 -1.64
N ASP A 59 23.38 -45.64 -2.67
CA ASP A 59 22.71 -46.36 -3.78
C ASP A 59 22.45 -45.50 -5.03
N LYS A 60 22.50 -46.18 -6.19
CA LYS A 60 22.16 -45.67 -7.53
C LYS A 60 20.65 -45.84 -7.75
N HIS A 61 20.00 -44.90 -8.44
CA HIS A 61 19.12 -45.25 -9.57
C HIS A 61 18.51 -44.03 -10.32
N THR A 62 18.79 -44.03 -11.64
CA THR A 62 17.92 -43.73 -12.80
C THR A 62 16.94 -42.54 -12.81
N MET A 63 17.20 -41.66 -13.80
CA MET A 63 16.24 -40.79 -14.49
C MET A 63 15.07 -41.59 -15.10
N PRO A 64 13.89 -40.95 -15.27
CA PRO A 64 13.50 -40.68 -16.66
C PRO A 64 12.73 -39.35 -16.91
N THR A 65 12.99 -38.83 -18.11
CA THR A 65 12.07 -38.21 -19.09
C THR A 65 11.30 -36.92 -18.76
N ARG A 66 11.65 -35.91 -19.57
CA ARG A 66 10.90 -34.71 -19.92
C ARG A 66 9.44 -35.00 -20.28
N SER A 67 8.53 -34.23 -19.70
CA SER A 67 7.25 -33.86 -20.32
C SER A 67 7.09 -32.34 -20.29
N CYS A 68 6.41 -31.84 -21.31
CA CYS A 68 6.23 -30.43 -21.67
C CYS A 68 5.73 -29.62 -20.45
N GLY A 69 6.57 -28.71 -19.95
CA GLY A 69 6.21 -27.83 -18.84
C GLY A 69 5.38 -26.67 -19.35
N ASP A 70 4.19 -26.49 -18.80
CA ASP A 70 3.49 -25.21 -18.80
C ASP A 70 4.45 -24.15 -18.25
N GLU A 71 4.91 -23.24 -19.12
CA GLU A 71 5.71 -22.09 -18.69
C GLU A 71 4.85 -21.24 -17.76
N ILE A 72 5.01 -21.43 -16.45
CA ILE A 72 4.49 -20.52 -15.44
C ILE A 72 5.23 -19.20 -15.67
N SER A 73 4.56 -18.25 -16.32
CA SER A 73 5.10 -16.91 -16.49
C SER A 73 5.49 -16.35 -15.12
N PHE A 74 6.56 -15.56 -15.08
CA PHE A 74 7.03 -14.89 -13.86
C PHE A 74 5.90 -14.17 -13.10
N ALA A 75 4.94 -13.61 -13.83
CA ALA A 75 3.71 -13.03 -13.30
C ALA A 75 2.81 -14.03 -12.54
N GLY A 76 2.67 -15.26 -13.03
CA GLY A 76 2.01 -16.37 -12.36
C GLY A 76 2.70 -16.78 -11.06
N THR A 77 4.03 -16.70 -10.98
CA THR A 77 4.76 -16.99 -9.74
C THR A 77 4.44 -15.98 -8.63
N ARG A 78 4.19 -14.70 -8.94
CA ARG A 78 3.85 -13.67 -7.93
C ARG A 78 2.49 -13.87 -7.26
N LEU A 79 1.53 -14.45 -7.97
CA LEU A 79 0.18 -14.71 -7.46
C LEU A 79 0.05 -16.10 -6.81
N THR A 80 0.97 -17.02 -7.13
CA THR A 80 0.98 -18.40 -6.61
C THR A 80 2.04 -18.63 -5.53
N GLN A 81 3.06 -17.77 -5.44
CA GLN A 81 3.90 -17.63 -4.26
C GLN A 81 2.99 -17.11 -3.15
N ASN A 82 2.50 -18.05 -2.36
CA ASN A 82 1.88 -17.74 -1.08
C ASN A 82 2.85 -16.81 -0.34
N CYS A 83 2.39 -15.61 0.03
CA CYS A 83 3.22 -14.62 0.72
C CYS A 83 3.75 -15.11 2.09
N PHE A 84 3.16 -16.20 2.62
CA PHE A 84 3.66 -16.95 3.78
C PHE A 84 4.57 -18.15 3.40
N ARG A 85 4.67 -18.49 2.11
CA ARG A 85 5.66 -19.41 1.51
C ARG A 85 6.69 -18.62 0.69
N TRP A 86 7.47 -17.81 1.40
CA TRP A 86 8.81 -17.42 0.95
C TRP A 86 9.53 -18.63 0.31
N PRO A 87 10.38 -18.49 -0.71
CA PRO A 87 11.07 -19.63 -1.28
C PRO A 87 11.74 -20.43 -0.16
N TYR A 88 11.20 -21.62 0.09
CA TYR A 88 11.96 -22.70 0.67
C TYR A 88 13.09 -22.95 -0.32
N SER A 89 14.31 -23.05 0.17
CA SER A 89 15.33 -23.73 -0.60
C SER A 89 14.81 -25.12 -0.98
N ILE A 90 15.35 -25.73 -2.03
CA ILE A 90 14.95 -27.07 -2.51
C ILE A 90 15.03 -28.14 -1.38
N ASP A 91 15.82 -27.86 -0.36
CA ASP A 91 16.04 -28.63 0.88
C ASP A 91 15.18 -28.18 2.08
N GLY A 92 14.16 -27.33 1.90
CA GLY A 92 13.23 -26.93 2.95
C GLY A 92 13.77 -25.92 3.97
N LYS A 93 14.98 -25.39 3.76
CA LYS A 93 15.57 -24.34 4.60
C LYS A 93 15.12 -22.97 4.12
N ARG A 94 14.77 -22.11 5.07
CA ARG A 94 14.43 -20.71 4.79
C ARG A 94 15.73 -19.95 4.49
N LEU A 95 16.00 -19.64 3.22
CA LEU A 95 17.19 -18.90 2.77
C LEU A 95 17.00 -17.40 3.01
N LEU A 96 17.08 -16.95 4.26
CA LEU A 96 17.28 -15.54 4.61
C LEU A 96 18.40 -15.48 5.66
N ASP A 97 19.63 -15.31 5.19
CA ASP A 97 20.82 -15.15 6.03
C ASP A 97 21.07 -13.64 6.22
N LEU A 98 20.43 -13.04 7.22
CA LEU A 98 20.45 -11.59 7.46
C LEU A 98 21.09 -11.26 8.81
N GLY A 99 21.98 -10.26 8.80
CA GLY A 99 22.94 -9.97 9.87
C GLY A 99 22.39 -9.25 11.12
N SER A 100 23.26 -9.08 12.12
CA SER A 100 22.89 -8.71 13.50
C SER A 100 22.49 -7.25 13.74
N GLY A 101 21.52 -7.05 14.64
CA GLY A 101 21.34 -5.79 15.38
C GLY A 101 19.90 -5.40 15.66
N LEU A 102 19.34 -5.88 16.77
CA LEU A 102 18.35 -5.16 17.57
C LEU A 102 18.81 -5.18 19.03
N LEU A 103 18.30 -4.21 19.80
CA LEU A 103 18.61 -3.73 21.15
C LEU A 103 18.96 -4.70 22.31
N HIS A 104 19.25 -5.99 22.13
CA HIS A 104 19.52 -6.87 23.28
C HIS A 104 20.45 -8.07 23.00
N ASP A 105 21.41 -8.28 23.92
CA ASP A 105 22.39 -9.37 23.92
C ASP A 105 21.82 -10.59 24.64
N CYS A 106 20.94 -11.36 23.98
CA CYS A 106 20.39 -12.60 24.54
C CYS A 106 21.42 -13.73 24.53
N LYS A 107 22.26 -13.78 25.57
CA LYS A 107 23.08 -14.94 25.91
C LYS A 107 22.19 -16.10 26.36
N GLY A 108 21.59 -16.83 25.42
CA GLY A 108 20.72 -17.96 25.76
C GLY A 108 19.85 -18.51 24.64
N TYR A 109 19.69 -17.78 23.53
CA TYR A 109 19.03 -18.35 22.35
C TYR A 109 20.00 -19.27 21.61
N SER A 110 20.12 -20.50 22.09
CA SER A 110 20.45 -21.62 21.22
C SER A 110 19.14 -22.06 20.60
N CYS A 111 19.09 -22.32 19.29
CA CYS A 111 17.99 -23.08 18.69
C CYS A 111 18.04 -24.51 19.27
N GLY A 112 17.62 -24.63 20.53
CA GLY A 112 17.77 -25.79 21.37
C GLY A 112 16.68 -26.80 21.03
N GLY A 113 17.08 -27.85 20.33
CA GLY A 113 16.27 -29.04 20.13
C GLY A 113 16.95 -29.96 19.13
N ASN A 114 17.67 -30.97 19.62
CA ASN A 114 18.27 -32.04 18.81
C ASN A 114 17.24 -32.99 18.17
N GLY A 115 16.01 -32.53 17.93
CA GLY A 115 14.94 -33.30 17.31
C GLY A 115 14.56 -32.70 15.96
N GLU A 116 14.94 -33.35 14.87
CA GLU A 116 14.67 -32.92 13.48
C GLU A 116 13.18 -32.70 13.15
N ASN A 117 12.27 -33.15 14.01
CA ASN A 117 10.82 -33.07 13.80
C ASN A 117 10.10 -31.95 14.57
N SER A 118 10.71 -31.31 15.58
CA SER A 118 10.03 -30.26 16.37
C SER A 118 10.29 -28.83 15.89
N GLN A 119 11.20 -28.63 14.92
CA GLN A 119 11.54 -27.30 14.37
C GLN A 119 10.70 -26.89 13.15
N ARG A 120 9.76 -27.74 12.70
CA ARG A 120 8.97 -27.49 11.47
C ARG A 120 7.79 -26.54 11.66
N GLU A 121 7.42 -26.24 12.89
CA GLU A 121 6.23 -25.44 13.17
C GLU A 121 6.63 -24.12 13.85
N PHE A 122 6.36 -23.03 13.13
CA PHE A 122 6.34 -21.65 13.57
C PHE A 122 7.64 -20.83 13.62
N TYR A 123 8.03 -20.36 12.45
CA TYR A 123 8.88 -19.17 12.32
C TYR A 123 8.15 -17.95 12.90
N GLY A 124 8.72 -17.32 13.93
CA GLY A 124 8.19 -16.08 14.50
C GLY A 124 7.11 -16.21 15.57
N SER A 125 6.65 -17.41 15.95
CA SER A 125 5.64 -17.56 17.02
C SER A 125 6.20 -17.86 18.41
N ILE A 126 7.44 -18.37 18.50
CA ILE A 126 8.04 -18.67 19.80
C ILE A 126 8.76 -17.41 20.27
N PRO A 127 8.22 -16.67 21.26
CA PRO A 127 8.96 -15.60 21.88
C PRO A 127 10.18 -16.20 22.60
N CYS A 128 11.35 -15.65 22.34
CA CYS A 128 12.56 -15.91 23.09
C CYS A 128 12.26 -15.75 24.58
N GLN A 129 12.43 -16.82 25.36
CA GLN A 129 12.04 -16.82 26.76
C GLN A 129 12.79 -15.79 27.61
N SER A 130 13.98 -15.37 27.18
CA SER A 130 14.76 -14.34 27.87
C SER A 130 14.36 -12.89 27.52
N CYS A 131 13.64 -12.64 26.42
CA CYS A 131 13.28 -11.27 26.03
C CYS A 131 11.87 -11.05 25.46
N GLY A 132 11.06 -12.10 25.31
CA GLY A 132 9.71 -12.02 24.76
C GLY A 132 9.62 -11.74 23.26
N LYS A 133 10.74 -11.64 22.52
CA LYS A 133 10.77 -11.33 21.07
C LYS A 133 10.71 -12.60 20.23
N ALA A 134 10.03 -12.56 19.08
CA ALA A 134 9.85 -13.71 18.21
C ALA A 134 11.17 -14.38 17.77
N ALA A 135 11.17 -15.72 17.62
CA ALA A 135 12.28 -16.51 17.06
C ALA A 135 12.79 -15.95 15.71
N ALA A 136 11.89 -15.44 14.87
CA ALA A 136 12.24 -14.75 13.63
C ALA A 136 13.10 -13.50 13.90
N THR A 137 12.84 -12.76 14.97
CA THR A 137 13.68 -11.62 15.41
C THR A 137 15.09 -12.06 15.80
N HIS A 138 15.29 -13.29 16.28
CA HIS A 138 16.61 -13.84 16.63
C HIS A 138 17.36 -14.43 15.45
N GLU A 139 16.70 -15.17 14.56
CA GLU A 139 17.34 -15.69 13.35
C GLU A 139 17.68 -14.58 12.34
N LEU A 140 16.89 -13.50 12.29
CA LEU A 140 17.22 -12.28 11.53
C LEU A 140 18.34 -11.43 12.17
N CYS A 141 18.82 -11.81 13.37
CA CYS A 141 19.86 -11.11 14.12
C CYS A 141 21.19 -11.87 14.20
N ILE A 142 21.37 -12.97 13.48
CA ILE A 142 22.59 -13.79 13.57
C ILE A 142 23.12 -14.09 12.17
N SER A 143 24.04 -13.25 11.70
CA SER A 143 25.13 -13.65 10.79
C SER A 143 26.04 -12.47 10.48
N SER A 144 27.14 -12.38 11.23
CA SER A 144 28.39 -11.87 10.68
C SER A 144 29.13 -12.96 9.89
N SER A 145 28.51 -14.12 9.61
CA SER A 145 29.21 -15.29 9.06
C SER A 145 29.53 -15.12 7.57
N TRP A 146 28.70 -14.38 6.81
CA TRP A 146 29.07 -13.95 5.44
C TRP A 146 30.25 -12.99 5.40
N ALA A 147 30.45 -12.20 6.45
CA ALA A 147 31.59 -11.30 6.59
C ALA A 147 32.85 -12.00 7.17
N ARG A 148 32.67 -13.12 7.87
CA ARG A 148 33.74 -13.87 8.56
C ARG A 148 34.23 -15.10 7.80
N ALA A 149 33.60 -15.48 6.68
CA ALA A 149 34.06 -16.55 5.82
C ALA A 149 35.33 -16.13 5.07
N GLY A 150 36.45 -15.99 5.79
CA GLY A 150 37.87 -16.10 5.37
C GLY A 150 38.41 -15.25 4.21
N ASP A 151 37.57 -14.56 3.44
CA ASP A 151 37.92 -13.98 2.16
C ASP A 151 37.55 -12.49 2.15
N GLU A 152 38.32 -11.69 2.90
CA GLU A 152 38.20 -10.23 2.88
C GLU A 152 38.32 -9.66 1.46
N ASP A 153 38.98 -10.37 0.54
CA ASP A 153 39.11 -9.98 -0.86
C ASP A 153 37.83 -10.24 -1.66
N ALA A 154 37.03 -11.25 -1.32
CA ALA A 154 35.69 -11.46 -1.88
C ALA A 154 34.67 -10.38 -1.47
N ILE A 155 34.87 -9.67 -0.35
CA ILE A 155 34.00 -8.56 0.07
C ILE A 155 34.45 -7.24 -0.57
N LYS A 156 35.76 -7.04 -0.76
CA LYS A 156 36.33 -5.89 -1.47
C LYS A 156 35.98 -5.88 -2.97
N THR A 157 35.71 -7.05 -3.55
CA THR A 157 35.37 -7.21 -4.99
C THR A 157 33.86 -7.14 -5.28
N ARG A 158 32.99 -7.09 -4.27
CA ARG A 158 31.53 -7.05 -4.47
C ARG A 158 31.05 -5.67 -4.90
N HIS A 159 30.16 -5.67 -5.88
CA HIS A 159 29.56 -4.45 -6.39
C HIS A 159 28.76 -3.75 -5.26
N PRO A 160 29.00 -2.47 -5.01
CA PRO A 160 28.36 -1.66 -3.96
C PRO A 160 26.89 -1.36 -4.23
N LEU A 161 26.43 -1.52 -5.47
CA LEU A 161 25.02 -1.54 -5.85
C LEU A 161 24.42 -2.95 -5.83
N SER A 162 25.07 -3.92 -5.19
CA SER A 162 24.52 -5.26 -5.06
C SER A 162 23.29 -5.27 -4.16
N LEU A 163 22.39 -6.23 -4.43
CA LEU A 163 21.22 -6.53 -3.62
C LEU A 163 21.52 -6.66 -2.11
N ILE A 164 22.75 -7.00 -1.72
CA ILE A 164 23.18 -7.09 -0.33
C ILE A 164 23.19 -5.72 0.37
N PHE A 165 23.65 -4.66 -0.31
CA PHE A 165 23.62 -3.30 0.25
C PHE A 165 22.18 -2.80 0.40
N VAL A 166 21.35 -3.07 -0.61
CA VAL A 166 19.91 -2.77 -0.62
C VAL A 166 19.21 -3.46 0.56
N ALA A 167 19.45 -4.76 0.73
CA ALA A 167 18.92 -5.53 1.85
C ALA A 167 19.39 -4.97 3.21
N SER A 168 20.65 -4.55 3.31
CA SER A 168 21.20 -3.95 4.53
C SER A 168 20.52 -2.63 4.89
N VAL A 169 20.20 -1.80 3.89
CA VAL A 169 19.41 -0.57 4.07
C VAL A 169 17.98 -0.90 4.53
N ILE A 170 17.34 -1.89 3.91
CA ILE A 170 16.01 -2.36 4.32
C ILE A 170 16.00 -2.84 5.77
N ILE A 171 16.98 -3.66 6.17
CA ILE A 171 17.08 -4.18 7.54
C ILE A 171 17.23 -3.02 8.53
N ALA A 172 18.13 -2.07 8.25
CA ALA A 172 18.33 -0.92 9.13
C ALA A 172 17.06 -0.06 9.22
N SER A 173 16.38 0.21 8.09
CA SER A 173 15.12 0.95 8.04
C SER A 173 14.00 0.23 8.81
N ARG A 174 13.88 -1.09 8.63
CA ARG A 174 12.96 -1.94 9.38
C ARG A 174 13.24 -1.90 10.88
N ASN A 175 14.50 -1.94 11.29
CA ASN A 175 14.86 -1.91 12.71
C ASN A 175 14.51 -0.56 13.34
N ILE A 176 14.74 0.55 12.63
CA ILE A 176 14.21 1.87 13.03
C ILE A 176 12.70 1.81 13.21
N ARG A 177 11.98 1.27 12.22
CA ARG A 177 10.53 1.13 12.27
C ARG A 177 10.07 0.37 13.52
N CYS A 178 10.73 -0.74 13.85
CA CYS A 178 10.39 -1.54 15.02
C CYS A 178 10.69 -0.83 16.32
N VAL A 179 11.83 -0.14 16.42
CA VAL A 179 12.15 0.69 17.60
C VAL A 179 11.04 1.73 17.82
N ILE A 180 10.59 2.39 16.76
CA ILE A 180 9.58 3.45 16.82
C ILE A 180 8.16 2.91 17.08
N GLY A 181 7.82 1.75 16.52
CA GLY A 181 6.50 1.14 16.62
C GLY A 181 6.29 0.32 17.90
N GLU A 182 7.36 -0.30 18.43
CA GLU A 182 7.28 -1.20 19.57
C GLU A 182 7.71 -0.56 20.90
N TYR A 183 8.51 0.52 20.90
CA TYR A 183 8.97 1.14 22.14
C TYR A 183 8.32 2.51 22.34
N TYR A 184 7.98 2.81 23.60
CA TYR A 184 7.37 4.07 23.99
C TYR A 184 8.16 4.71 25.15
N PRO A 185 8.46 6.02 25.11
CA PRO A 185 9.25 6.67 26.15
C PRO A 185 8.51 6.65 27.50
N MET A 186 9.19 6.18 28.54
CA MET A 186 8.72 6.31 29.92
C MET A 186 8.84 7.75 30.38
N VAL A 187 7.75 8.34 30.84
CA VAL A 187 7.81 9.55 31.64
C VAL A 187 8.47 9.17 32.96
N ALA A 188 9.61 9.79 33.29
CA ALA A 188 10.43 9.45 34.44
C ALA A 188 9.57 9.32 35.71
N ALA A 189 9.57 8.13 36.31
CA ALA A 189 8.79 7.82 37.51
C ALA A 189 9.40 8.41 38.79
N ASP A 190 10.49 9.17 38.68
CA ASP A 190 11.23 9.64 39.85
C ASP A 190 10.49 10.75 40.63
N ASP A 191 9.34 11.25 40.13
CA ASP A 191 8.42 12.15 40.86
C ASP A 191 7.07 11.47 41.25
N TYR A 192 6.96 10.15 41.03
CA TYR A 192 5.71 9.39 41.19
C TYR A 192 5.42 8.90 42.62
N ASP A 193 6.39 8.99 43.53
CA ASP A 193 6.23 8.53 44.92
C ASP A 193 5.36 9.50 45.75
N ASN A 194 5.11 10.71 45.23
CA ASN A 194 4.22 11.67 45.84
C ASN A 194 2.78 11.41 45.35
N GLN A 195 2.00 10.58 46.07
CA GLN A 195 0.58 10.29 45.80
C GLN A 195 -0.28 11.55 45.56
N LYS A 196 0.12 12.70 46.14
CA LYS A 196 -0.51 14.00 45.95
C LYS A 196 -0.32 14.56 44.53
N THR A 197 0.82 14.28 43.90
CA THR A 197 1.13 14.63 42.51
C THR A 197 0.34 13.75 41.54
N ARG A 198 0.16 12.45 41.82
CA ARG A 198 -0.75 11.56 41.05
C ARG A 198 -2.18 12.09 40.96
N LEU A 199 -2.74 12.54 42.08
CA LEU A 199 -4.11 13.09 42.13
C LEU A 199 -4.22 14.47 41.47
N ARG A 200 -3.17 15.30 41.52
CA ARG A 200 -3.14 16.60 40.83
C ARG A 200 -2.92 16.45 39.32
N PHE A 201 -2.05 15.55 38.87
CA PHE A 201 -1.87 15.25 37.44
C PHE A 201 -3.13 14.65 36.82
N ARG A 202 -3.81 13.72 37.51
CA ARG A 202 -5.11 13.17 37.07
C ARG A 202 -6.23 14.21 37.00
N LYS A 203 -6.17 15.28 37.81
CA LYS A 203 -7.18 16.37 37.78
C LYS A 203 -6.85 17.51 36.81
N ALA A 204 -5.58 17.66 36.41
CA ALA A 204 -5.12 18.79 35.59
C ALA A 204 -4.96 18.46 34.09
N HIS A 205 -4.88 17.17 33.73
CA HIS A 205 -4.78 16.75 32.33
C HIS A 205 -5.82 15.67 32.02
N GLU A 206 -6.99 16.09 31.51
CA GLU A 206 -8.07 15.24 30.94
C GLU A 206 -7.64 14.49 29.65
N ILE A 207 -6.35 14.41 29.38
CA ILE A 207 -5.82 13.84 28.14
C ILE A 207 -5.39 12.42 28.42
N GLU A 208 -6.00 11.50 27.70
CA GLU A 208 -5.82 10.08 27.91
C GLU A 208 -5.17 9.45 26.67
N LEU A 209 -4.11 10.07 26.15
CA LEU A 209 -3.29 9.41 25.13
C LEU A 209 -2.66 8.16 25.74
N ARG A 210 -2.80 7.05 25.02
CA ARG A 210 -2.29 5.74 25.44
C ARG A 210 -1.08 5.37 24.59
N PRO A 211 -0.13 4.59 25.12
CA PRO A 211 0.89 3.97 24.30
C PRO A 211 0.24 3.00 23.29
N PRO A 212 0.89 2.70 22.15
CA PRO A 212 0.40 1.65 21.25
C PRO A 212 0.23 0.33 22.00
N LEU A 213 -0.75 -0.49 21.61
CA LEU A 213 -0.98 -1.79 22.24
C LEU A 213 0.26 -2.68 22.15
N ASN A 214 0.56 -3.39 23.24
CA ASN A 214 1.74 -4.26 23.40
C ASN A 214 3.08 -3.56 23.12
N SER A 215 3.14 -2.22 23.23
CA SER A 215 4.41 -1.50 23.21
C SER A 215 5.15 -1.62 24.54
N VAL A 216 6.47 -1.63 24.47
CA VAL A 216 7.38 -1.77 25.60
C VAL A 216 7.79 -0.38 26.09
N PRO A 217 7.52 -0.04 27.36
CA PRO A 217 8.01 1.20 27.94
C PRO A 217 9.54 1.18 28.05
N CYS A 218 10.18 2.29 27.68
CA CYS A 218 11.64 2.39 27.56
C CYS A 218 12.15 3.79 27.91
N SER A 219 13.38 3.92 28.41
CA SER A 219 14.01 5.25 28.59
C SER A 219 14.23 5.97 27.24
N PRO A 220 14.06 7.30 27.17
CA PRO A 220 14.41 8.12 26.00
C PRO A 220 15.80 7.82 25.42
N ASP A 221 16.83 7.76 26.26
CA ASP A 221 18.22 7.51 25.85
C ASP A 221 18.38 6.19 25.09
N MET A 222 17.80 5.11 25.59
CA MET A 222 17.84 3.80 24.93
C MET A 222 17.13 3.79 23.57
N ILE A 223 16.03 4.54 23.43
CA ILE A 223 15.36 4.71 22.12
C ILE A 223 16.30 5.49 21.18
N SER A 224 16.85 6.61 21.65
CA SER A 224 17.76 7.48 20.90
C SER A 224 18.99 6.72 20.40
N ASP A 225 19.68 6.00 21.29
CA ASP A 225 20.89 5.24 20.99
C ASP A 225 20.64 4.16 19.93
N ALA A 226 19.52 3.45 20.03
CA ALA A 226 19.15 2.44 19.03
C ALA A 226 18.90 3.06 17.65
N LEU A 227 18.22 4.21 17.61
CA LEU A 227 17.95 4.93 16.38
C LEU A 227 19.25 5.45 15.74
N ASP A 228 20.20 5.92 16.54
CA ASP A 228 21.50 6.38 16.05
C ASP A 228 22.33 5.24 15.44
N VAL A 229 22.31 4.05 16.04
CA VAL A 229 22.96 2.86 15.47
C VAL A 229 22.43 2.56 14.07
N HIS A 230 21.12 2.54 13.88
CA HIS A 230 20.52 2.18 12.59
C HIS A 230 20.61 3.28 11.53
N THR A 231 20.39 4.55 11.91
CA THR A 231 20.59 5.69 11.00
C THR A 231 22.05 5.83 10.58
N GLY A 232 23.01 5.62 11.50
CA GLY A 232 24.43 5.59 11.20
C GLY A 232 24.80 4.49 10.19
N ARG A 233 24.19 3.31 10.30
CA ARG A 233 24.34 2.23 9.31
C ARG A 233 23.83 2.64 7.93
N ILE A 234 22.62 3.22 7.85
CA ILE A 234 22.05 3.70 6.58
C ILE A 234 22.98 4.74 5.93
N LEU A 235 23.43 5.74 6.69
CA LEU A 235 24.36 6.76 6.21
C LEU A 235 25.66 6.18 5.66
N ALA A 236 26.26 5.22 6.35
CA ALA A 236 27.49 4.56 5.91
C ALA A 236 27.27 3.78 4.61
N LEU A 237 26.16 3.05 4.49
CA LEU A 237 25.79 2.30 3.28
C LEU A 237 25.52 3.24 2.10
N MET A 238 24.77 4.33 2.32
CA MET A 238 24.48 5.30 1.26
C MET A 238 25.73 5.99 0.74
N LYS A 239 26.62 6.42 1.64
CA LYS A 239 27.91 6.99 1.26
C LYS A 239 28.74 6.02 0.42
N LYS A 240 28.72 4.72 0.77
CA LYS A 240 29.41 3.69 0.00
C LYS A 240 28.80 3.51 -1.39
N MET A 241 27.47 3.50 -1.52
CA MET A 241 26.79 3.42 -2.81
C MET A 241 27.14 4.64 -3.70
N GLN A 242 27.13 5.84 -3.14
CA GLN A 242 27.49 7.08 -3.86
C GLN A 242 28.94 7.11 -4.33
N CYS A 243 29.91 6.78 -3.45
CA CYS A 243 31.33 6.81 -3.82
C CYS A 243 31.65 5.90 -5.02
N GLU A 244 30.78 4.95 -5.30
CA GLU A 244 30.98 3.93 -6.32
C GLU A 244 30.17 4.20 -7.58
N SER A 245 29.00 4.85 -7.48
CA SER A 245 28.27 5.35 -8.65
C SER A 245 29.06 6.41 -9.44
N PHE A 246 29.97 7.14 -8.79
CA PHE A 246 30.83 8.14 -9.43
C PHE A 246 32.15 7.60 -9.99
N LYS A 247 32.48 6.31 -9.83
CA LYS A 247 33.72 5.76 -10.42
C LYS A 247 33.54 5.63 -11.94
N PRO A 248 34.36 6.29 -12.77
CA PRO A 248 34.20 6.23 -14.21
C PRO A 248 34.35 4.80 -14.73
N ASN A 249 33.46 4.38 -15.64
CA ASN A 249 33.35 3.04 -16.25
C ASN A 249 34.62 2.52 -16.96
N HIS A 250 35.75 3.24 -16.91
CA HIS A 250 37.01 2.89 -17.57
C HIS A 250 37.63 1.56 -17.08
N LEU A 251 37.25 1.04 -15.91
CA LEU A 251 37.72 -0.27 -15.43
C LEU A 251 36.96 -1.47 -16.04
N TYR A 252 35.76 -1.27 -16.57
CA TYR A 252 34.98 -2.37 -17.17
C TYR A 252 35.59 -2.88 -18.49
N GLN A 253 36.29 -2.03 -19.25
CA GLN A 253 36.92 -2.44 -20.52
C GLN A 253 38.18 -3.31 -20.34
N ARG A 254 38.79 -3.39 -19.15
CA ARG A 254 40.02 -4.19 -18.94
C ARG A 254 39.78 -5.63 -18.48
N TYR A 255 38.56 -5.98 -18.06
CA TYR A 255 38.25 -7.32 -17.54
C TYR A 255 37.79 -8.34 -18.62
N ASP A 256 37.63 -7.90 -19.87
CA ASP A 256 37.05 -8.69 -20.96
C ASP A 256 38.00 -9.78 -21.54
N LYS A 257 39.21 -9.94 -21.01
CA LYS A 257 40.20 -10.94 -21.50
C LYS A 257 40.37 -12.20 -20.65
N ARG A 258 39.59 -12.38 -19.57
CA ARG A 258 39.61 -13.61 -18.73
C ARG A 258 38.22 -14.23 -18.58
N GLN A 259 37.52 -14.41 -19.70
CA GLN A 259 36.11 -14.81 -19.79
C GLN A 259 35.77 -16.24 -19.31
N ASP A 260 36.74 -17.17 -19.15
CA ASP A 260 36.39 -18.59 -18.93
C ASP A 260 36.20 -19.05 -17.48
N VAL A 261 36.63 -18.29 -16.46
CA VAL A 261 36.58 -18.77 -15.06
C VAL A 261 35.54 -18.01 -14.20
N HIS A 262 35.13 -16.82 -14.60
CA HIS A 262 34.15 -16.02 -13.85
C HIS A 262 32.67 -16.24 -14.23
N ASN A 263 32.38 -17.05 -15.25
CA ASN A 263 30.99 -17.45 -15.59
C ASN A 263 30.28 -18.27 -14.48
N LYS A 264 30.96 -18.65 -13.38
CA LYS A 264 30.38 -19.38 -12.26
C LYS A 264 30.17 -18.59 -10.96
N LEU A 265 30.75 -17.39 -10.81
CA LEU A 265 30.42 -16.52 -9.67
C LEU A 265 29.56 -15.36 -10.15
N GLY A 266 28.25 -15.60 -10.04
CA GLY A 266 27.12 -14.77 -10.42
C GLY A 266 27.36 -13.28 -10.60
N CYS A 267 26.96 -12.80 -11.78
CA CYS A 267 26.56 -11.42 -12.00
C CYS A 267 25.58 -11.00 -10.89
N PHE A 268 26.08 -10.34 -9.86
CA PHE A 268 25.23 -9.75 -8.84
C PHE A 268 24.44 -8.63 -9.51
N ALA A 269 23.10 -8.73 -9.46
CA ALA A 269 22.20 -7.70 -9.94
C ALA A 269 22.61 -6.34 -9.34
N SER A 270 23.06 -5.44 -10.22
CA SER A 270 23.26 -4.05 -9.88
C SER A 270 21.92 -3.35 -10.02
N ILE A 271 21.61 -2.45 -9.08
CA ILE A 271 20.66 -1.37 -9.34
C ILE A 271 21.19 -0.65 -10.60
N SER A 272 20.40 -0.63 -11.67
CA SER A 272 20.90 -0.36 -13.03
C SER A 272 21.00 1.13 -13.36
N ALA A 273 20.34 2.01 -12.61
CA ALA A 273 20.31 3.44 -12.91
C ALA A 273 20.89 4.29 -11.78
N VAL A 274 21.66 5.32 -12.15
CA VAL A 274 22.15 6.36 -11.23
C VAL A 274 20.98 7.08 -10.54
N SER A 275 19.87 7.28 -11.27
CA SER A 275 18.63 7.85 -10.74
C SER A 275 18.09 7.07 -9.54
N ASP A 276 18.20 5.74 -9.55
CA ASP A 276 17.68 4.92 -8.45
C ASP A 276 18.41 5.15 -7.12
N VAL A 277 19.72 5.40 -7.20
CA VAL A 277 20.57 5.68 -6.04
C VAL A 277 20.28 7.07 -5.48
N GLU A 278 20.05 8.05 -6.36
CA GLU A 278 19.66 9.41 -5.99
C GLU A 278 18.30 9.43 -5.30
N ILE A 279 17.29 8.76 -5.86
CA ILE A 279 15.97 8.65 -5.24
C ILE A 279 16.08 7.92 -3.89
N LEU A 280 16.86 6.83 -3.80
CA LEU A 280 17.06 6.14 -2.53
C LEU A 280 17.78 7.02 -1.49
N GLN A 281 18.74 7.83 -1.93
CA GLN A 281 19.40 8.83 -1.08
C GLN A 281 18.39 9.85 -0.55
N ASP A 282 17.47 10.33 -1.38
CA ASP A 282 16.46 11.29 -0.97
C ASP A 282 15.49 10.68 0.05
N LYS A 283 15.01 9.46 -0.20
CA LYS A 283 14.14 8.75 0.76
C LYS A 283 14.85 8.45 2.07
N THR A 284 16.13 8.06 2.04
CA THR A 284 16.91 7.82 3.27
C THR A 284 17.23 9.11 4.02
N SER A 285 17.45 10.22 3.32
CA SER A 285 17.63 11.55 3.93
C SER A 285 16.36 12.02 4.62
N ALA A 286 15.19 11.82 3.98
CA ALA A 286 13.89 12.10 4.58
C ALA A 286 13.64 11.23 5.84
N LEU A 287 13.99 9.94 5.78
CA LEU A 287 13.94 9.04 6.94
C LEU A 287 14.81 9.54 8.09
N ILE A 288 16.08 9.89 7.83
CA ILE A 288 16.99 10.36 8.88
C ILE A 288 16.44 11.63 9.53
N LYS A 289 15.93 12.58 8.73
CA LYS A 289 15.28 13.78 9.25
C LYS A 289 14.09 13.44 10.15
N ALA A 290 13.18 12.57 9.69
CA ALA A 290 12.00 12.16 10.45
C ALA A 290 12.38 11.44 11.77
N VAL A 291 13.45 10.64 11.76
CA VAL A 291 13.98 9.99 12.97
C VAL A 291 14.53 11.03 13.95
N GLN A 292 15.28 12.03 13.49
CA GLN A 292 15.77 13.09 14.39
C GLN A 292 14.63 13.94 14.97
N GLU A 293 13.58 14.20 14.19
CA GLU A 293 12.37 14.85 14.71
C GLU A 293 11.65 13.98 15.76
N TYR A 294 11.57 12.66 15.54
CA TYR A 294 11.01 11.74 16.53
C TYR A 294 11.85 11.69 17.82
N LYS A 295 13.17 11.64 17.73
CA LYS A 295 14.07 11.71 18.89
C LYS A 295 13.84 13.00 19.69
N SER A 296 13.77 14.13 18.99
CA SER A 296 13.50 15.43 19.62
C SER A 296 12.14 15.46 20.34
N ALA A 297 11.12 14.83 19.76
CA ALA A 297 9.80 14.70 20.37
C ALA A 297 9.79 13.76 21.58
N VAL A 298 10.59 12.69 21.55
CA VAL A 298 10.82 11.77 22.69
C VAL A 298 11.45 12.53 23.85
N ASP A 299 12.47 13.35 23.61
CA ASP A 299 13.15 14.13 24.65
C ASP A 299 12.28 15.26 25.21
N ALA A 300 11.39 15.82 24.40
CA ALA A 300 10.48 16.88 24.79
C ALA A 300 9.22 16.40 25.54
N THR A 301 9.12 15.10 25.87
CA THR A 301 7.94 14.54 26.52
C THR A 301 7.73 15.12 27.93
N GLY A 302 6.78 16.05 28.05
CA GLY A 302 6.47 16.73 29.31
C GLY A 302 5.14 17.50 29.36
N GLY A 303 4.38 17.56 28.26
CA GLY A 303 3.11 18.29 28.19
C GLY A 303 2.16 17.84 27.07
N TYR A 304 0.93 18.35 27.06
CA TYR A 304 -0.13 17.91 26.13
C TYR A 304 0.29 17.88 24.65
N TYR A 305 0.75 19.02 24.14
CA TYR A 305 1.15 19.15 22.74
C TYR A 305 2.33 18.24 22.40
N SER A 306 3.20 17.91 23.37
CA SER A 306 4.32 17.00 23.15
C SER A 306 3.86 15.55 22.90
N ALA A 307 2.75 15.11 23.50
CA ALA A 307 2.27 13.74 23.31
C ALA A 307 1.56 13.54 21.96
N VAL A 308 0.79 14.53 21.51
CA VAL A 308 0.21 14.54 20.15
C VAL A 308 1.32 14.61 19.11
N ASP A 309 2.29 15.52 19.29
CA ASP A 309 3.43 15.68 18.39
C ASP A 309 4.28 14.39 18.34
N LEU A 310 4.50 13.71 19.46
CA LEU A 310 5.19 12.42 19.50
C LEU A 310 4.53 11.36 18.60
N VAL A 311 3.19 11.28 18.59
CA VAL A 311 2.48 10.36 17.68
C VAL A 311 2.62 10.80 16.23
N GLU A 312 2.55 12.10 15.93
CA GLU A 312 2.78 12.61 14.57
C GLU A 312 4.19 12.30 14.07
N LYS A 313 5.23 12.56 14.87
CA LYS A 313 6.62 12.26 14.52
C LYS A 313 6.86 10.76 14.36
N ARG A 314 6.22 9.93 15.18
CA ARG A 314 6.21 8.47 15.01
C ARG A 314 5.68 8.09 13.62
N LEU A 315 4.50 8.58 13.25
CA LEU A 315 3.85 8.26 11.98
C LEU A 315 4.70 8.71 10.78
N SER A 316 5.27 9.91 10.82
CA SER A 316 6.14 10.42 9.76
C SER A 316 7.42 9.60 9.62
N ALA A 317 8.05 9.19 10.73
CA ALA A 317 9.23 8.33 10.70
C ALA A 317 8.91 6.93 10.15
N MET A 318 7.79 6.33 10.58
CA MET A 318 7.30 5.05 10.06
C MET A 318 6.99 5.13 8.56
N ALA A 319 6.27 6.16 8.10
CA ALA A 319 6.00 6.38 6.68
C ALA A 319 7.29 6.53 5.86
N SER A 320 8.31 7.18 6.43
CA SER A 320 9.63 7.31 5.79
C SER A 320 10.39 5.97 5.73
N CYS A 321 10.25 5.10 6.74
CA CYS A 321 10.77 3.74 6.68
C CYS A 321 10.12 2.95 5.53
N ASP A 322 8.81 3.10 5.35
CA ASP A 322 8.05 2.45 4.28
C ASP A 322 8.51 2.95 2.90
N ALA A 323 8.75 4.25 2.76
CA ALA A 323 9.30 4.84 1.54
C ALA A 323 10.67 4.24 1.16
N VAL A 324 11.57 4.07 2.12
CA VAL A 324 12.87 3.41 1.90
C VAL A 324 12.66 1.94 1.51
N TYR A 325 11.81 1.21 2.23
CA TYR A 325 11.52 -0.20 1.93
C TYR A 325 10.98 -0.37 0.51
N TYR A 326 9.93 0.36 0.14
CA TYR A 326 9.32 0.26 -1.19
C TYR A 326 10.26 0.69 -2.29
N ARG A 327 11.10 1.71 -2.07
CA ARG A 327 12.09 2.13 -3.06
C ARG A 327 13.14 1.04 -3.30
N CYS A 328 13.66 0.44 -2.23
CA CYS A 328 14.59 -0.68 -2.32
C CYS A 328 13.94 -1.90 -2.99
N TYR A 329 12.69 -2.20 -2.64
CA TYR A 329 11.94 -3.31 -3.24
C TYR A 329 11.68 -3.08 -4.73
N TYR A 330 11.23 -1.88 -5.11
CA TYR A 330 11.03 -1.46 -6.51
C TYR A 330 12.30 -1.64 -7.32
N ALA A 331 13.41 -1.02 -6.89
CA ALA A 331 14.71 -1.11 -7.57
C ALA A 331 15.18 -2.56 -7.77
N ALA A 332 14.89 -3.44 -6.80
CA ALA A 332 15.22 -4.85 -6.91
C ALA A 332 14.31 -5.60 -7.88
N VAL A 333 13.02 -5.27 -7.94
CA VAL A 333 12.02 -5.91 -8.82
C VAL A 333 12.19 -5.48 -10.28
N ILE A 334 12.55 -4.23 -10.55
CA ILE A 334 12.73 -3.71 -11.92
C ILE A 334 14.13 -3.98 -12.49
N SER A 335 15.06 -4.45 -11.66
CA SER A 335 16.42 -4.74 -12.12
C SER A 335 16.40 -5.71 -13.31
N PRO A 336 17.14 -5.43 -14.41
CA PRO A 336 17.11 -6.25 -15.64
C PRO A 336 17.43 -7.73 -15.42
N VAL A 337 18.17 -8.04 -14.35
CA VAL A 337 18.57 -9.39 -13.95
C VAL A 337 17.35 -10.24 -13.51
N SER A 338 16.20 -9.62 -13.22
CA SER A 338 14.97 -10.30 -12.84
C SER A 338 14.29 -11.07 -13.99
N THR A 339 14.68 -10.83 -15.25
CA THR A 339 14.06 -11.48 -16.43
C THR A 339 14.50 -12.93 -16.62
N ASP A 340 15.62 -13.33 -16.02
CA ASP A 340 16.02 -14.73 -15.94
C ASP A 340 15.27 -15.39 -14.76
N ASN A 341 14.43 -16.39 -15.06
CA ASN A 341 13.56 -17.07 -14.11
C ASN A 341 14.31 -17.60 -12.86
N SER A 342 15.62 -17.83 -12.97
CA SER A 342 16.48 -18.24 -11.86
C SER A 342 16.76 -17.10 -10.86
N PHE A 343 16.93 -15.86 -11.32
CA PHE A 343 17.37 -14.73 -10.49
C PHE A 343 16.25 -13.98 -9.79
N GLY A 344 15.04 -13.94 -10.37
CA GLY A 344 13.87 -13.38 -9.70
C GLY A 344 13.59 -14.06 -8.35
N SER A 345 13.89 -15.36 -8.25
CA SER A 345 13.82 -16.12 -7.00
C SER A 345 14.84 -15.68 -5.95
N VAL A 346 16.01 -15.17 -6.36
CA VAL A 346 17.08 -14.70 -5.48
C VAL A 346 16.76 -13.32 -4.91
N VAL A 347 16.22 -12.40 -5.72
CA VAL A 347 15.71 -11.11 -5.22
C VAL A 347 14.59 -11.34 -4.21
N ALA A 348 13.64 -12.20 -4.56
CA ALA A 348 12.57 -12.67 -3.69
C ALA A 348 13.04 -13.63 -2.59
N ALA A 349 14.35 -13.91 -2.46
CA ALA A 349 14.92 -14.58 -1.30
C ALA A 349 15.57 -13.56 -0.34
N ILE A 350 15.93 -12.36 -0.82
CA ILE A 350 16.67 -11.37 -0.03
C ILE A 350 15.75 -10.27 0.53
N ILE A 351 14.79 -9.77 -0.25
CA ILE A 351 13.93 -8.64 0.16
C ILE A 351 12.50 -9.11 0.33
N PRO A 352 11.95 -9.18 1.55
CA PRO A 352 10.59 -9.66 1.81
C PRO A 352 9.59 -8.93 0.91
N HIS A 353 8.68 -9.68 0.29
CA HIS A 353 7.60 -9.13 -0.52
C HIS A 353 6.62 -8.32 0.37
N PRO A 354 5.96 -7.24 -0.10
CA PRO A 354 5.26 -6.30 0.78
C PRO A 354 4.26 -6.91 1.76
N PRO A 355 3.29 -7.75 1.35
CA PRO A 355 2.42 -8.41 2.30
C PRO A 355 3.17 -9.23 3.35
N LEU A 356 4.31 -9.86 3.05
CA LEU A 356 5.11 -10.55 4.07
C LEU A 356 5.75 -9.56 5.05
N TYR A 357 6.40 -8.52 4.52
CA TYR A 357 7.05 -7.49 5.33
C TYR A 357 6.08 -6.87 6.35
N PHE A 358 4.86 -6.56 5.91
CA PHE A 358 3.85 -5.92 6.74
C PHE A 358 2.95 -6.88 7.53
N SER A 359 2.84 -8.16 7.18
CA SER A 359 1.95 -9.10 7.89
C SER A 359 2.66 -10.04 8.84
N CYS A 360 3.98 -10.23 8.69
CA CYS A 360 4.72 -11.19 9.51
C CYS A 360 4.98 -10.60 10.90
N PRO A 361 4.57 -11.31 11.97
CA PRO A 361 4.86 -10.90 13.33
C PRO A 361 6.35 -10.65 13.57
N GLY A 362 6.64 -9.55 14.26
CA GLY A 362 8.00 -9.12 14.56
C GLY A 362 8.82 -8.62 13.37
N LEU A 363 8.28 -8.48 12.14
CA LEU A 363 8.94 -7.80 11.02
C LEU A 363 8.74 -6.28 11.04
N ALA A 364 7.56 -5.78 10.67
CA ALA A 364 7.33 -4.35 10.53
C ALA A 364 6.55 -3.72 11.69
N TRP A 365 5.68 -4.48 12.38
CA TRP A 365 4.89 -3.92 13.50
C TRP A 365 4.19 -4.95 14.42
N ASP A 366 3.81 -6.14 13.96
CA ASP A 366 2.94 -7.04 14.74
C ASP A 366 3.72 -7.88 15.79
N ALA A 367 4.22 -7.22 16.84
CA ALA A 367 4.77 -7.91 18.00
C ALA A 367 3.65 -8.44 18.90
N GLN A 368 3.69 -9.73 19.26
CA GLN A 368 2.77 -10.35 20.22
C GLN A 368 1.28 -10.17 19.87
N ASP A 369 0.91 -10.44 18.61
CA ASP A 369 -0.48 -10.36 18.12
C ASP A 369 -1.16 -8.99 18.34
N ALA A 370 -0.38 -7.91 18.48
CA ALA A 370 -0.86 -6.56 18.74
C ALA A 370 -1.91 -6.11 17.71
N GLY A 371 -1.80 -6.54 16.45
CA GLY A 371 -2.78 -6.28 15.42
C GLY A 371 -4.14 -6.86 15.71
N SER A 372 -4.18 -8.15 16.03
CA SER A 372 -5.40 -8.87 16.35
C SER A 372 -6.06 -8.30 17.61
N GLU A 373 -5.28 -8.04 18.65
CA GLU A 373 -5.81 -7.42 19.88
C GLU A 373 -6.31 -5.98 19.64
N SER A 374 -5.60 -5.20 18.82
CA SER A 374 -6.04 -3.85 18.45
C SER A 374 -7.37 -3.89 17.72
N LEU A 375 -7.58 -4.86 16.82
CA LEU A 375 -8.86 -5.04 16.14
C LEU A 375 -9.96 -5.50 17.11
N ARG A 376 -9.68 -6.39 18.07
CA ARG A 376 -10.68 -6.77 19.09
C ARG A 376 -11.09 -5.57 19.94
N ALA A 377 -10.13 -4.74 20.36
CA ALA A 377 -10.40 -3.50 21.08
C ALA A 377 -11.19 -2.51 20.22
N PHE A 378 -10.83 -2.34 18.94
CA PHE A 378 -11.59 -1.53 17.99
C PHE A 378 -13.03 -2.03 17.82
N LEU A 379 -13.24 -3.34 17.79
CA LEU A 379 -14.57 -3.95 17.67
C LEU A 379 -15.40 -3.86 18.96
N GLY A 380 -14.82 -3.40 20.08
CA GLY A 380 -15.47 -3.38 21.39
C GLY A 380 -15.59 -4.76 22.04
N SER A 381 -14.76 -5.73 21.64
CA SER A 381 -14.77 -7.10 22.15
C SER A 381 -13.83 -7.33 23.35
N CYS A 382 -13.16 -6.29 23.86
CA CYS A 382 -12.27 -6.43 25.01
C CYS A 382 -13.08 -6.42 26.31
N SER A 383 -12.80 -7.37 27.22
CA SER A 383 -13.52 -7.55 28.48
C SER A 383 -13.32 -6.43 29.49
N ASP A 384 -12.28 -5.61 29.30
CA ASP A 384 -11.90 -4.57 30.24
C ASP A 384 -12.48 -3.23 29.78
N GLU A 385 -13.30 -2.64 30.66
CA GLU A 385 -14.04 -1.36 30.58
C GLU A 385 -13.33 -0.26 29.76
N THR A 386 -13.41 -0.34 28.44
CA THR A 386 -12.91 0.71 27.57
C THR A 386 -14.08 1.29 26.81
N ASP A 387 -14.39 2.55 27.11
CA ASP A 387 -15.36 3.44 26.43
C ASP A 387 -14.96 3.73 24.97
N VAL A 388 -14.56 2.71 24.22
CA VAL A 388 -14.23 2.80 22.81
C VAL A 388 -15.50 2.47 22.04
N ALA A 389 -15.98 3.42 21.24
CA ALA A 389 -17.19 3.22 20.44
C ALA A 389 -17.03 1.98 19.53
N SER A 390 -17.81 0.93 19.80
CA SER A 390 -17.86 -0.25 18.95
C SER A 390 -18.46 0.14 17.59
N PRO A 391 -17.87 -0.33 16.47
CA PRO A 391 -18.46 -0.22 15.16
C PRO A 391 -19.86 -0.81 15.15
N ASP A 392 -20.75 -0.18 14.39
CA ASP A 392 -22.10 -0.69 14.19
C ASP A 392 -22.11 -2.00 13.38
N ASP A 393 -23.27 -2.63 13.27
CA ASP A 393 -23.41 -3.89 12.53
C ASP A 393 -23.05 -3.74 11.05
N VAL A 394 -23.26 -2.56 10.46
CA VAL A 394 -22.88 -2.27 9.07
C VAL A 394 -21.36 -2.37 8.91
N SER A 395 -20.62 -1.70 9.78
CA SER A 395 -19.16 -1.70 9.77
C SER A 395 -18.60 -3.08 10.07
N LYS A 396 -19.20 -3.82 11.02
CA LYS A 396 -18.83 -5.22 11.29
C LYS A 396 -19.03 -6.11 10.06
N ARG A 397 -20.14 -5.95 9.33
CA ARG A 397 -20.37 -6.66 8.06
C ARG A 397 -19.33 -6.29 7.00
N MET A 398 -18.96 -5.02 6.90
CA MET A 398 -17.92 -4.59 5.96
C MET A 398 -16.54 -5.18 6.32
N LEU A 399 -16.12 -5.09 7.58
CA LEU A 399 -14.86 -5.69 8.05
C LEU A 399 -14.82 -7.20 7.80
N LYS A 400 -15.95 -7.89 7.97
CA LYS A 400 -16.10 -9.30 7.62
C LYS A 400 -15.97 -9.52 6.10
N SER A 401 -16.67 -8.76 5.26
CA SER A 401 -16.55 -8.86 3.80
C SER A 401 -15.13 -8.64 3.28
N TRP A 402 -14.35 -7.84 4.01
CA TRP A 402 -12.95 -7.55 3.70
C TRP A 402 -11.97 -8.57 4.28
N GLY A 403 -12.44 -9.64 4.90
CA GLY A 403 -11.59 -10.73 5.37
C GLY A 403 -10.88 -10.47 6.70
N LEU A 404 -11.21 -9.38 7.42
CA LEU A 404 -10.52 -9.03 8.67
C LEU A 404 -10.93 -9.93 9.83
N CYS A 405 -12.19 -10.40 9.85
CA CYS A 405 -12.65 -11.33 10.88
C CYS A 405 -11.96 -12.69 10.76
N GLU A 406 -11.70 -13.15 9.54
CA GLU A 406 -10.98 -14.38 9.23
C GLU A 406 -9.53 -14.31 9.71
N ARG A 407 -8.91 -13.13 9.75
CA ARG A 407 -7.57 -12.97 10.34
C ARG A 407 -7.53 -13.12 11.86
N LEU A 408 -8.64 -12.84 12.55
CA LEU A 408 -8.73 -13.06 14.00
C LEU A 408 -8.84 -14.54 14.37
N MET A 409 -9.24 -15.38 13.40
CA MET A 409 -9.38 -16.83 13.57
C MET A 409 -8.01 -17.49 13.36
N VAL A 410 -7.15 -17.43 14.38
CA VAL A 410 -5.84 -18.10 14.40
C VAL A 410 -6.01 -19.58 14.05
N GLY A 411 -5.31 -20.06 13.01
CA GLY A 411 -5.21 -21.49 12.69
C GLY A 411 -5.93 -21.97 11.44
N THR A 412 -6.67 -21.13 10.71
CA THR A 412 -7.20 -21.57 9.40
C THR A 412 -6.09 -21.55 8.36
N ASN A 413 -5.84 -22.70 7.71
CA ASN A 413 -5.01 -22.79 6.50
C ASN A 413 -5.48 -21.74 5.49
N MET A 414 -4.75 -20.62 5.40
CA MET A 414 -5.06 -19.58 4.43
C MET A 414 -4.91 -20.18 3.03
N ASP A 415 -6.01 -20.18 2.29
CA ASP A 415 -6.14 -20.75 0.97
C ASP A 415 -5.04 -20.25 0.01
N VAL A 416 -4.55 -21.14 -0.84
CA VAL A 416 -3.29 -21.05 -1.62
C VAL A 416 -3.33 -19.93 -2.68
N ALA A 417 -4.48 -19.31 -2.93
CA ALA A 417 -4.65 -18.15 -3.81
C ALA A 417 -4.79 -16.83 -3.02
N ALA A 418 -3.85 -16.56 -2.11
CA ALA A 418 -3.86 -15.36 -1.29
C ALA A 418 -3.74 -14.11 -2.17
N ASN A 419 -4.71 -13.20 -2.09
CA ASN A 419 -4.66 -11.88 -2.72
C ASN A 419 -3.63 -11.00 -1.98
N PRO A 420 -2.45 -10.71 -2.57
CA PRO A 420 -1.39 -10.01 -1.84
C PRO A 420 -1.77 -8.57 -1.43
N LEU A 421 -2.49 -7.85 -2.28
CA LEU A 421 -2.93 -6.47 -2.02
C LEU A 421 -3.94 -6.41 -0.88
N LEU A 422 -4.87 -7.37 -0.81
CA LEU A 422 -5.84 -7.45 0.28
C LEU A 422 -5.16 -7.79 1.61
N VAL A 423 -4.23 -8.75 1.63
CA VAL A 423 -3.46 -9.08 2.85
C VAL A 423 -2.65 -7.88 3.35
N LEU A 424 -2.03 -7.16 2.41
CA LEU A 424 -1.30 -5.95 2.70
C LEU A 424 -2.22 -4.86 3.27
N TRP A 425 -3.34 -4.59 2.62
CA TRP A 425 -4.37 -3.66 3.11
C TRP A 425 -4.81 -4.02 4.53
N GLN A 426 -5.17 -5.27 4.77
CA GLN A 426 -5.60 -5.75 6.09
C GLN A 426 -4.52 -5.47 7.14
N SER A 427 -3.25 -5.79 6.84
CA SER A 427 -2.14 -5.59 7.78
C SER A 427 -1.97 -4.11 8.12
N ARG A 428 -2.00 -3.24 7.11
CA ARG A 428 -1.88 -1.79 7.29
C ARG A 428 -3.08 -1.19 8.01
N PHE A 429 -4.28 -1.73 7.79
CA PHE A 429 -5.48 -1.30 8.51
C PHE A 429 -5.40 -1.62 10.01
N LEU A 430 -4.94 -2.81 10.38
CA LEU A 430 -4.71 -3.17 11.78
C LEU A 430 -3.64 -2.26 12.43
N GLU A 431 -2.59 -1.94 11.69
CA GLU A 431 -1.55 -1.00 12.12
C GLU A 431 -2.11 0.41 12.35
N ASN A 432 -3.00 0.89 11.48
CA ASN A 432 -3.71 2.17 11.66
C ASN A 432 -4.49 2.19 12.97
N ILE A 433 -5.25 1.12 13.25
CA ILE A 433 -6.00 0.99 14.50
C ILE A 433 -5.03 1.09 15.68
N ARG A 434 -3.94 0.33 15.66
CA ARG A 434 -2.96 0.32 16.75
C ARG A 434 -2.35 1.69 17.03
N HIS A 435 -1.94 2.42 16.00
CA HIS A 435 -1.17 3.65 16.17
C HIS A 435 -2.02 4.92 16.27
N LEU A 436 -3.23 4.94 15.71
CA LEU A 436 -4.11 6.12 15.70
C LEU A 436 -5.30 5.97 16.64
N TRP A 437 -5.92 4.80 16.67
CA TRP A 437 -7.15 4.56 17.43
C TRP A 437 -6.86 4.16 18.87
N ILE A 438 -6.04 3.13 19.09
CA ILE A 438 -5.72 2.64 20.44
C ILE A 438 -4.97 3.69 21.26
N THR A 439 -4.11 4.47 20.61
CA THR A 439 -3.40 5.58 21.26
C THR A 439 -4.32 6.75 21.63
N ARG A 440 -5.59 6.71 21.19
CA ARG A 440 -6.58 7.81 21.28
C ARG A 440 -6.13 9.09 20.58
N TYR A 441 -5.15 9.01 19.71
CA TYR A 441 -4.66 10.15 18.95
C TYR A 441 -5.78 10.79 18.12
N SER A 442 -6.58 9.99 17.42
CA SER A 442 -7.71 10.50 16.62
C SER A 442 -8.69 11.30 17.45
N LEU A 443 -9.01 10.81 18.65
CA LEU A 443 -9.94 11.42 19.58
C LEU A 443 -9.47 12.80 20.08
N GLU A 444 -8.18 12.92 20.41
CA GLU A 444 -7.62 14.17 20.90
C GLU A 444 -7.34 15.17 19.77
N LYS A 445 -6.85 14.69 18.63
CA LYS A 445 -6.44 15.56 17.51
C LYS A 445 -7.63 16.14 16.76
N PHE A 446 -8.70 15.38 16.57
CA PHE A 446 -9.82 15.78 15.72
C PHE A 446 -10.49 17.11 16.10
N PRO A 447 -10.85 17.38 17.38
CA PRO A 447 -11.38 18.69 17.75
C PRO A 447 -10.41 19.86 17.46
N MET A 448 -9.09 19.66 17.58
CA MET A 448 -8.12 20.69 17.20
C MET A 448 -8.18 21.02 15.71
N THR A 449 -8.24 19.98 14.87
CA THR A 449 -8.29 20.12 13.41
C THR A 449 -9.54 20.88 12.97
N LEU A 450 -10.69 20.62 13.60
CA LEU A 450 -11.94 21.34 13.32
C LEU A 450 -11.83 22.84 13.66
N ASN A 451 -11.20 23.17 14.80
CA ASN A 451 -10.99 24.57 15.20
C ASN A 451 -10.03 25.29 14.24
N GLN A 452 -8.98 24.63 13.77
CA GLN A 452 -8.03 25.19 12.80
C GLN A 452 -8.67 25.40 11.43
N ALA A 453 -9.45 24.44 10.93
CA ALA A 453 -10.16 24.55 9.66
C ALA A 453 -11.11 25.76 9.59
N SER A 454 -11.74 26.09 10.71
CA SER A 454 -12.65 27.24 10.82
C SER A 454 -11.92 28.57 10.61
N SER A 455 -10.61 28.64 10.88
CA SER A 455 -9.80 29.87 10.79
C SER A 455 -9.21 30.14 9.40
N GLN A 456 -9.08 29.14 8.53
CA GLN A 456 -8.34 29.26 7.26
C GLN A 456 -9.18 29.74 6.06
N ASN A 457 -10.49 29.94 6.22
CA ASN A 457 -11.41 30.21 5.10
C ASN A 457 -11.39 31.65 4.54
N SER A 458 -10.57 32.57 5.08
CA SER A 458 -10.65 33.99 4.68
C SER A 458 -9.79 34.39 3.47
N ASP A 459 -8.74 33.64 3.10
CA ASP A 459 -7.61 34.29 2.39
C ASP A 459 -7.27 33.81 0.95
N SER A 460 -7.93 32.81 0.36
CA SER A 460 -7.34 32.12 -0.82
C SER A 460 -8.11 32.15 -2.16
N ASN A 461 -8.83 33.23 -2.50
CA ASN A 461 -9.62 33.30 -3.74
C ASN A 461 -8.91 33.86 -5.00
N ALA A 462 -7.58 34.03 -5.00
CA ALA A 462 -6.86 34.58 -6.14
C ALA A 462 -6.27 33.49 -7.08
N SER A 463 -6.85 33.39 -8.28
CA SER A 463 -6.30 32.86 -9.54
C SER A 463 -5.37 31.63 -9.47
N ARG A 464 -5.91 30.42 -9.67
CA ARG A 464 -5.12 29.18 -9.84
C ARG A 464 -5.55 28.34 -11.05
N PRO A 465 -4.63 27.53 -11.64
CA PRO A 465 -4.86 26.78 -12.89
C PRO A 465 -5.93 25.67 -12.80
N LYS A 466 -6.49 25.30 -13.96
CA LYS A 466 -7.67 24.44 -14.15
C LYS A 466 -7.46 22.91 -14.02
N GLN A 467 -6.28 22.39 -13.74
CA GLN A 467 -6.09 20.94 -13.53
C GLN A 467 -5.99 20.63 -12.03
N ASP A 468 -5.36 21.54 -11.29
CA ASP A 468 -5.26 21.55 -9.83
C ASP A 468 -6.62 21.54 -9.10
N TRP A 469 -7.69 22.04 -9.73
CA TRP A 469 -8.97 22.17 -9.02
C TRP A 469 -9.65 20.82 -8.77
N GLN A 470 -9.54 19.82 -9.65
CA GLN A 470 -10.20 18.53 -9.41
C GLN A 470 -9.55 17.81 -8.25
N LEU A 471 -8.22 17.73 -8.24
CA LEU A 471 -7.47 17.12 -7.14
C LEU A 471 -7.73 17.84 -5.82
N LYS A 472 -7.71 19.18 -5.79
CA LYS A 472 -8.06 19.97 -4.58
C LYS A 472 -9.52 19.82 -4.15
N PHE A 473 -10.42 19.71 -5.11
CA PHE A 473 -11.84 19.57 -4.82
C PHE A 473 -12.15 18.19 -4.23
N HIS A 474 -11.43 17.17 -4.66
CA HIS A 474 -11.48 15.81 -4.13
C HIS A 474 -10.46 15.54 -3.03
N GLU A 475 -9.68 16.54 -2.62
CA GLU A 475 -8.70 16.44 -1.55
C GLU A 475 -9.40 16.10 -0.25
N THR A 476 -8.85 15.10 0.41
CA THR A 476 -9.45 14.55 1.60
C THR A 476 -8.73 15.05 2.82
N ARG A 477 -9.49 15.45 3.83
CA ARG A 477 -8.89 16.01 5.03
C ARG A 477 -8.33 14.89 5.90
N ALA A 478 -7.07 15.02 6.23
CA ALA A 478 -6.44 14.26 7.31
C ALA A 478 -6.46 15.09 8.61
N LEU A 479 -6.25 14.43 9.75
CA LEU A 479 -6.15 15.10 11.05
C LEU A 479 -4.91 15.99 11.17
N SER A 480 -3.85 15.61 10.48
CA SER A 480 -2.58 16.33 10.40
C SER A 480 -1.82 15.93 9.13
N LEU A 481 -0.75 16.66 8.81
CA LEU A 481 0.15 16.32 7.72
C LEU A 481 0.77 14.92 7.91
N ALA A 482 1.17 14.58 9.14
CA ALA A 482 1.73 13.26 9.44
C ALA A 482 0.74 12.12 9.18
N VAL A 483 -0.54 12.32 9.50
CA VAL A 483 -1.60 11.34 9.16
C VAL A 483 -1.84 11.25 7.66
N SER A 484 -1.74 12.36 6.92
CA SER A 484 -1.80 12.32 5.45
C SER A 484 -0.66 11.48 4.91
N GLN A 485 0.59 11.83 5.25
CA GLN A 485 1.79 11.11 4.82
C GLN A 485 1.73 9.61 5.14
N TRP A 486 1.22 9.28 6.32
CA TRP A 486 0.99 7.91 6.74
C TRP A 486 -0.05 7.20 5.87
N ARG A 487 -1.20 7.83 5.61
CA ARG A 487 -2.24 7.26 4.75
C ARG A 487 -1.76 7.09 3.30
N ASP A 488 -1.01 8.06 2.81
CA ASP A 488 -0.45 8.05 1.46
C ASP A 488 0.59 6.93 1.34
N SER A 489 1.45 6.72 2.35
CA SER A 489 2.38 5.58 2.35
C SER A 489 1.67 4.22 2.44
N VAL A 490 0.53 4.15 3.13
CA VAL A 490 -0.31 2.95 3.19
C VAL A 490 -0.97 2.67 1.84
N ARG A 491 -1.30 3.70 1.04
CA ARG A 491 -2.10 3.60 -0.18
C ARG A 491 -1.27 3.53 -1.45
N ASP A 492 -0.38 4.50 -1.65
CA ASP A 492 0.18 4.82 -2.96
C ASP A 492 1.19 3.76 -3.41
N TYR A 493 2.03 3.26 -2.50
CA TYR A 493 2.95 2.18 -2.85
C TYR A 493 2.22 0.89 -3.24
N PRO A 494 1.24 0.37 -2.46
CA PRO A 494 0.43 -0.76 -2.91
C PRO A 494 -0.36 -0.50 -4.19
N ALA A 495 -0.92 0.71 -4.37
CA ALA A 495 -1.71 1.05 -5.54
C ALA A 495 -0.85 1.04 -6.82
N ASN A 496 0.32 1.67 -6.77
CA ASN A 496 1.28 1.70 -7.88
C ASN A 496 1.84 0.31 -8.18
N PHE A 497 2.04 -0.54 -7.16
CA PHE A 497 2.56 -1.88 -7.38
C PHE A 497 1.50 -2.88 -7.88
N TYR A 498 0.28 -2.81 -7.38
CA TYR A 498 -0.78 -3.78 -7.68
C TYR A 498 -1.93 -3.15 -8.45
N SER A 499 -2.80 -2.42 -7.74
CA SER A 499 -4.02 -1.79 -8.27
C SER A 499 -4.56 -0.82 -7.24
N TYR A 500 -5.24 0.24 -7.71
CA TYR A 500 -5.87 1.26 -6.87
C TYR A 500 -7.13 0.77 -6.11
N ALA A 501 -7.58 -0.47 -6.36
CA ALA A 501 -8.66 -1.11 -5.60
C ALA A 501 -8.29 -2.55 -5.25
N ALA A 502 -8.49 -2.95 -3.99
CA ALA A 502 -8.20 -4.29 -3.51
C ALA A 502 -9.36 -5.27 -3.80
N PRO A 503 -9.17 -6.33 -4.61
CA PRO A 503 -10.23 -7.31 -4.84
C PRO A 503 -10.57 -8.09 -3.57
N THR A 504 -11.86 -8.21 -3.23
CA THR A 504 -12.28 -9.12 -2.15
C THR A 504 -12.76 -10.45 -2.73
N LYS A 505 -12.82 -11.49 -1.90
CA LYS A 505 -13.42 -12.77 -2.32
C LYS A 505 -14.88 -12.57 -2.78
N GLU A 506 -15.62 -11.72 -2.08
CA GLU A 506 -16.99 -11.34 -2.44
C GLU A 506 -17.03 -10.63 -3.80
N ALA A 507 -16.17 -9.65 -4.04
CA ALA A 507 -16.12 -8.93 -5.32
C ALA A 507 -15.83 -9.87 -6.49
N LEU A 508 -14.84 -10.76 -6.36
CA LEU A 508 -14.51 -11.76 -7.39
C LEU A 508 -15.67 -12.73 -7.63
N HIS A 509 -16.37 -13.14 -6.57
CA HIS A 509 -17.54 -14.01 -6.66
C HIS A 509 -18.72 -13.33 -7.37
N VAL A 510 -19.01 -12.07 -7.01
CA VAL A 510 -20.07 -11.27 -7.62
C VAL A 510 -19.79 -11.03 -9.10
N ILE A 511 -18.54 -10.74 -9.48
CA ILE A 511 -18.12 -10.71 -10.89
C ILE A 511 -18.38 -12.08 -11.53
N SER A 512 -17.87 -13.17 -10.95
CA SER A 512 -18.06 -14.51 -11.53
C SER A 512 -19.53 -14.84 -11.80
N ASN A 513 -20.44 -14.43 -10.91
CA ASN A 513 -21.87 -14.66 -11.08
C ASN A 513 -22.47 -13.82 -12.22
N CYS A 514 -22.00 -12.58 -12.44
CA CYS A 514 -22.52 -11.73 -13.50
C CYS A 514 -22.04 -12.13 -14.90
N LEU A 515 -21.02 -12.98 -14.99
CA LEU A 515 -20.41 -13.43 -16.24
C LEU A 515 -21.12 -14.64 -16.88
N ARG A 516 -22.24 -15.11 -16.32
CA ARG A 516 -23.02 -16.20 -16.92
C ARG A 516 -23.48 -15.81 -18.32
N GLY A 517 -23.04 -16.56 -19.33
CA GLY A 517 -23.33 -16.30 -20.75
C GLY A 517 -22.42 -15.26 -21.43
N ALA A 518 -21.45 -14.70 -20.71
CA ALA A 518 -20.39 -13.91 -21.31
C ALA A 518 -19.32 -14.84 -21.91
N GLU A 519 -18.82 -14.48 -23.10
CA GLU A 519 -17.70 -15.19 -23.74
C GLU A 519 -16.37 -14.49 -23.43
N GLN A 520 -16.40 -13.20 -23.11
CA GLN A 520 -15.21 -12.39 -22.92
C GLN A 520 -15.40 -11.27 -21.90
N ILE A 521 -14.30 -10.91 -21.25
CA ILE A 521 -14.13 -9.68 -20.47
C ILE A 521 -13.02 -8.85 -21.11
N LEU A 522 -13.31 -7.61 -21.48
CA LEU A 522 -12.32 -6.62 -21.88
C LEU A 522 -12.07 -5.68 -20.71
N GLU A 523 -10.89 -5.75 -20.10
CA GLU A 523 -10.44 -4.80 -19.08
C GLU A 523 -9.69 -3.66 -19.78
N ALA A 524 -10.27 -2.47 -19.77
CA ALA A 524 -9.70 -1.28 -20.39
C ALA A 524 -8.84 -0.50 -19.41
N GLY A 525 -7.61 -0.14 -19.82
CA GLY A 525 -6.66 0.54 -18.94
C GLY A 525 -6.21 -0.39 -17.82
N ALA A 526 -5.86 -1.63 -18.18
CA ALA A 526 -5.62 -2.70 -17.21
C ALA A 526 -4.43 -2.44 -16.27
N GLY A 527 -3.54 -1.48 -16.59
CA GLY A 527 -2.36 -1.20 -15.78
C GLY A 527 -1.46 -2.43 -15.67
N THR A 528 -1.29 -2.95 -14.46
CA THR A 528 -0.55 -4.20 -14.22
C THR A 528 -1.37 -5.47 -14.51
N GLY A 529 -2.67 -5.35 -14.80
CA GLY A 529 -3.62 -6.45 -14.99
C GLY A 529 -3.90 -7.28 -13.74
N TYR A 530 -3.68 -6.70 -12.56
CA TYR A 530 -3.84 -7.37 -11.27
C TYR A 530 -5.24 -7.97 -11.06
N TRP A 531 -6.30 -7.20 -11.38
CA TRP A 531 -7.69 -7.67 -11.30
C TRP A 531 -7.94 -8.84 -12.26
N SER A 532 -7.54 -8.71 -13.52
CA SER A 532 -7.65 -9.80 -14.49
C SER A 532 -6.94 -11.07 -14.05
N ALA A 533 -5.74 -10.95 -13.47
CA ALA A 533 -4.96 -12.10 -13.04
C ALA A 533 -5.64 -12.84 -11.87
N LEU A 534 -6.14 -12.12 -10.86
CA LEU A 534 -6.88 -12.69 -9.75
C LEU A 534 -8.25 -13.26 -10.16
N LEU A 535 -8.96 -12.58 -11.05
CA LEU A 535 -10.23 -13.06 -11.59
C LEU A 535 -10.04 -14.35 -12.39
N ARG A 536 -8.98 -14.46 -13.19
CA ARG A 536 -8.63 -15.70 -13.91
C ARG A 536 -8.42 -16.86 -12.95
N LEU A 537 -7.68 -16.65 -11.86
CA LEU A 537 -7.46 -17.68 -10.83
C LEU A 537 -8.77 -18.07 -10.14
N HIS A 538 -9.61 -17.09 -9.80
CA HIS A 538 -10.91 -17.32 -9.17
C HIS A 538 -11.87 -18.11 -10.07
N LEU A 539 -11.95 -17.76 -11.36
CA LEU A 539 -12.77 -18.49 -12.33
C LEU A 539 -12.29 -19.93 -12.51
N LYS A 540 -10.97 -20.15 -12.60
CA LYS A 540 -10.39 -21.51 -12.64
C LYS A 540 -10.76 -22.32 -11.39
N TYR A 541 -10.73 -21.69 -10.21
CA TYR A 541 -11.15 -22.35 -8.97
C TYR A 541 -12.65 -22.69 -8.97
N CYS A 542 -13.51 -21.76 -9.40
CA CYS A 542 -14.95 -21.99 -9.46
C CYS A 542 -15.32 -23.12 -10.42
N ILE A 543 -14.69 -23.18 -11.60
CA ILE A 543 -14.91 -24.25 -12.60
C ILE A 543 -14.50 -25.61 -12.03
N LYS A 544 -13.38 -25.70 -11.31
CA LYS A 544 -12.94 -26.96 -10.68
C LYS A 544 -13.88 -27.46 -9.58
N LYS A 545 -14.66 -26.57 -8.97
CA LYS A 545 -15.57 -26.90 -7.86
C LYS A 545 -17.00 -27.19 -8.34
N SER A 546 -17.41 -26.62 -9.46
CA SER A 546 -18.65 -27.05 -10.11
C SER A 546 -18.40 -28.41 -10.76
N ASP A 547 -18.89 -29.49 -10.15
CA ASP A 547 -18.87 -30.87 -10.70
C ASP A 547 -19.69 -31.04 -11.99
N VAL A 548 -19.87 -29.96 -12.75
CA VAL A 548 -20.69 -29.91 -13.96
C VAL A 548 -19.74 -29.90 -15.15
N ASP A 549 -19.58 -31.06 -15.80
CA ASP A 549 -18.74 -31.28 -16.99
C ASP A 549 -19.10 -30.38 -18.20
N GLU A 550 -20.23 -29.66 -18.16
CA GLU A 550 -20.76 -28.90 -19.30
C GLU A 550 -20.27 -27.44 -19.45
N VAL A 551 -19.59 -26.84 -18.45
CA VAL A 551 -19.05 -25.46 -18.60
C VAL A 551 -17.59 -25.51 -19.07
N ALA A 552 -17.39 -25.95 -20.31
CA ALA A 552 -16.08 -26.33 -20.83
C ALA A 552 -15.06 -25.18 -20.99
N GLN A 553 -15.45 -23.90 -20.87
CA GLN A 553 -14.50 -22.77 -20.85
C GLN A 553 -15.17 -21.54 -20.23
N GLY A 554 -14.59 -21.01 -19.14
CA GLY A 554 -14.97 -19.70 -18.61
C GLY A 554 -14.67 -18.57 -19.61
N PRO A 555 -15.17 -17.34 -19.39
CA PRO A 555 -14.95 -16.23 -20.31
C PRO A 555 -13.47 -15.93 -20.48
N ILE A 556 -13.08 -15.51 -21.69
CA ILE A 556 -11.72 -15.08 -22.00
C ILE A 556 -11.48 -13.70 -21.38
N LEU A 557 -10.47 -13.60 -20.51
CA LEU A 557 -10.04 -12.31 -19.95
C LEU A 557 -8.98 -11.69 -20.85
N PHE A 558 -9.31 -10.55 -21.43
CA PHE A 558 -8.46 -9.80 -22.34
C PHE A 558 -8.21 -8.39 -21.76
N PRO A 559 -7.25 -8.25 -20.84
CA PRO A 559 -6.81 -6.96 -20.33
C PRO A 559 -5.98 -6.24 -21.39
N TYR A 560 -6.27 -4.96 -21.62
CA TYR A 560 -5.53 -4.15 -22.58
C TYR A 560 -5.18 -2.76 -22.02
N ASP A 561 -4.09 -2.22 -22.57
CA ASP A 561 -3.62 -0.87 -22.27
C ASP A 561 -3.01 -0.25 -23.54
N ALA A 562 -2.98 1.08 -23.62
CA ALA A 562 -2.39 1.79 -24.75
C ALA A 562 -0.85 1.69 -24.76
N ALA A 563 -0.25 1.62 -23.57
CA ALA A 563 1.19 1.55 -23.38
C ALA A 563 1.57 0.41 -22.40
N PRO A 564 1.43 -0.87 -22.80
CA PRO A 564 1.80 -1.98 -21.93
C PRO A 564 3.32 -2.05 -21.76
N GLY A 565 3.78 -2.10 -20.50
CA GLY A 565 5.11 -2.64 -20.15
C GLY A 565 6.34 -1.74 -20.24
N SER A 566 6.27 -0.47 -20.69
CA SER A 566 7.49 0.35 -20.80
C SER A 566 7.39 1.82 -20.35
N SER A 567 6.40 2.15 -19.51
CA SER A 567 6.20 3.45 -18.81
C SER A 567 4.70 3.64 -18.59
N ASN A 568 4.08 2.82 -17.74
CA ASN A 568 2.71 3.14 -17.33
C ASN A 568 2.80 4.30 -16.31
N GLU A 569 2.23 5.46 -16.61
CA GLU A 569 2.30 6.66 -15.75
C GLU A 569 1.92 6.38 -14.28
N TYR A 570 0.99 5.44 -14.05
CA TYR A 570 0.48 5.11 -12.71
C TYR A 570 1.22 3.95 -12.03
N HIS A 571 1.88 3.09 -12.80
CA HIS A 571 2.51 1.85 -12.31
C HIS A 571 4.03 1.80 -12.55
N GLY A 572 4.60 2.82 -13.20
CA GLY A 572 6.00 2.88 -13.60
C GLY A 572 6.40 1.67 -14.47
N GLU A 573 7.50 1.04 -14.08
CA GLU A 573 8.08 -0.14 -14.73
C GLU A 573 7.71 -1.45 -14.03
N ILE A 574 6.68 -1.46 -13.18
CA ILE A 574 6.27 -2.68 -12.48
C ILE A 574 5.84 -3.75 -13.50
N PRO A 575 6.41 -4.97 -13.43
CA PRO A 575 6.00 -6.05 -14.31
C PRO A 575 4.53 -6.42 -14.09
N SER A 576 3.81 -6.66 -15.18
CA SER A 576 2.39 -7.02 -15.13
C SER A 576 2.16 -8.39 -14.49
N PHE A 577 1.00 -8.55 -13.84
CA PHE A 577 0.55 -9.81 -13.21
C PHE A 577 -0.12 -10.77 -14.20
N THR A 578 -0.40 -10.28 -15.40
CA THR A 578 -0.86 -11.07 -16.54
C THR A 578 -0.32 -10.42 -17.81
N PHE A 579 -0.34 -11.15 -18.92
CA PHE A 579 -0.15 -10.55 -20.24
C PHE A 579 -1.19 -9.44 -20.47
N ILE A 580 -0.72 -8.25 -20.86
CA ILE A 580 -1.55 -7.08 -21.19
C ILE A 580 -1.43 -6.83 -22.68
N HIS A 581 -2.56 -6.80 -23.37
CA HIS A 581 -2.58 -6.57 -24.81
C HIS A 581 -2.38 -5.07 -25.10
N GLN A 582 -1.56 -4.76 -26.11
CA GLN A 582 -1.44 -3.40 -26.59
C GLN A 582 -2.65 -3.05 -27.47
N ALA A 583 -3.48 -2.12 -27.01
CA ALA A 583 -4.55 -1.56 -27.81
C ALA A 583 -4.82 -0.12 -27.41
N SER A 584 -4.88 0.77 -28.40
CA SER A 584 -5.14 2.21 -28.17
C SER A 584 -6.58 2.51 -27.77
N ASN A 585 -7.51 1.60 -28.07
CA ASN A 585 -8.93 1.76 -27.77
C ASN A 585 -9.68 0.41 -27.76
N PHE A 586 -10.91 0.45 -27.27
CA PHE A 586 -11.78 -0.72 -27.13
C PHE A 586 -12.05 -1.45 -28.47
N SER A 587 -12.30 -0.72 -29.56
CA SER A 587 -12.62 -1.35 -30.85
C SER A 587 -11.44 -2.16 -31.39
N GLN A 588 -10.21 -1.67 -31.20
CA GLN A 588 -9.00 -2.40 -31.54
C GLN A 588 -8.85 -3.66 -30.68
N ALA A 589 -9.06 -3.55 -29.37
CA ALA A 589 -9.00 -4.69 -28.45
C ALA A 589 -10.05 -5.76 -28.79
N LEU A 590 -11.29 -5.33 -29.09
CA LEU A 590 -12.37 -6.23 -29.49
C LEU A 590 -12.05 -6.94 -30.82
N SER A 591 -11.52 -6.22 -31.81
CA SER A 591 -11.16 -6.78 -33.12
C SER A 591 -10.02 -7.80 -33.05
N ALA A 592 -9.13 -7.64 -32.06
CA ALA A 592 -8.07 -8.62 -31.78
C ALA A 592 -8.61 -9.91 -31.14
N SER A 593 -9.90 -9.93 -30.77
CA SER A 593 -10.58 -11.10 -30.26
C SER A 593 -11.59 -11.65 -31.25
N THR A 594 -11.89 -12.94 -31.16
CA THR A 594 -12.86 -13.62 -32.02
C THR A 594 -14.30 -13.49 -31.52
N THR A 595 -14.53 -12.73 -30.44
CA THR A 595 -15.80 -12.70 -29.71
C THR A 595 -16.72 -11.57 -30.18
N SER A 596 -18.03 -11.84 -30.22
CA SER A 596 -19.04 -10.82 -30.52
C SER A 596 -19.16 -9.81 -29.37
N GLY A 597 -19.21 -8.51 -29.69
CA GLY A 597 -19.36 -7.45 -28.69
C GLY A 597 -20.60 -7.56 -27.80
N VAL A 598 -21.65 -8.29 -28.22
CA VAL A 598 -22.86 -8.56 -27.42
C VAL A 598 -22.57 -9.48 -26.23
N LYS A 599 -21.60 -10.38 -26.37
CA LYS A 599 -21.19 -11.35 -25.34
C LYS A 599 -19.91 -10.93 -24.61
N THR A 600 -19.46 -9.71 -24.86
CA THR A 600 -18.33 -9.10 -24.16
C THR A 600 -18.83 -8.30 -22.98
N VAL A 601 -18.11 -8.36 -21.87
CA VAL A 601 -18.29 -7.52 -20.66
C VAL A 601 -17.17 -6.50 -20.62
N LEU A 602 -17.50 -5.22 -20.40
CA LEU A 602 -16.49 -4.18 -20.18
C LEU A 602 -16.13 -4.13 -18.70
N LEU A 603 -14.85 -4.21 -18.36
CA LEU A 603 -14.33 -3.99 -17.02
C LEU A 603 -13.48 -2.71 -17.00
N LEU A 604 -13.75 -1.83 -16.04
CA LEU A 604 -13.01 -0.61 -15.77
C LEU A 604 -12.60 -0.60 -14.30
N CYS A 605 -11.30 -0.53 -14.02
CA CYS A 605 -10.79 -0.40 -12.66
C CYS A 605 -9.99 0.89 -12.52
N TYR A 606 -10.44 1.78 -11.63
CA TYR A 606 -9.84 3.09 -11.38
C TYR A 606 -9.44 3.84 -12.65
N PRO A 607 -10.37 4.02 -13.63
CA PRO A 607 -10.03 4.76 -14.83
C PRO A 607 -9.49 6.16 -14.48
N PRO A 608 -8.45 6.67 -15.14
CA PRO A 608 -7.80 7.92 -14.78
C PRO A 608 -8.76 9.11 -14.67
N PRO A 609 -8.62 9.97 -13.64
CA PRO A 609 -9.51 11.10 -13.43
C PRO A 609 -9.39 12.12 -14.57
N GLY A 610 -10.53 12.62 -15.05
CA GLY A 610 -10.57 13.67 -16.08
C GLY A 610 -10.11 13.24 -17.48
N ASN A 611 -9.72 11.97 -17.65
CA ASN A 611 -9.37 11.36 -18.93
C ASN A 611 -10.63 10.76 -19.59
N ASP A 612 -10.74 10.84 -20.92
CA ASP A 612 -11.91 10.35 -21.65
C ASP A 612 -11.85 8.85 -22.01
N MET A 613 -10.80 8.12 -21.62
CA MET A 613 -10.62 6.68 -21.86
C MET A 613 -11.85 5.86 -21.43
N ALA A 614 -12.37 6.07 -20.22
CA ALA A 614 -13.54 5.34 -19.72
C ALA A 614 -14.80 5.65 -20.55
N TYR A 615 -14.99 6.93 -20.92
CA TYR A 615 -16.09 7.35 -21.77
C TYR A 615 -16.00 6.73 -23.17
N GLN A 616 -14.81 6.75 -23.78
CA GLN A 616 -14.56 6.17 -25.10
C GLN A 616 -14.77 4.65 -25.09
N ALA A 617 -14.24 3.95 -24.08
CA ALA A 617 -14.42 2.51 -23.91
C ALA A 617 -15.91 2.14 -23.74
N LEU A 618 -16.64 2.87 -22.89
CA LEU A 618 -18.07 2.67 -22.69
C LEU A 618 -18.87 2.95 -23.97
N SER A 619 -18.59 4.06 -24.66
CA SER A 619 -19.26 4.41 -25.91
C SER A 619 -19.06 3.35 -26.99
N ALA A 620 -17.84 2.85 -27.13
CA ALA A 620 -17.52 1.77 -28.07
C ALA A 620 -18.18 0.45 -27.65
N HIS A 621 -18.18 0.11 -26.36
CA HIS A 621 -18.86 -1.06 -25.84
C HIS A 621 -20.36 -1.04 -26.17
N ILE A 622 -21.03 0.10 -25.98
CA ILE A 622 -22.44 0.29 -26.33
C ILE A 622 -22.66 0.12 -27.84
N SER A 623 -21.80 0.72 -28.68
CA SER A 623 -21.96 0.65 -30.14
C SER A 623 -21.80 -0.76 -30.71
N HIS A 624 -21.07 -1.63 -30.01
CA HIS A 624 -20.91 -3.04 -30.36
C HIS A 624 -21.95 -3.96 -29.70
N GLY A 625 -23.00 -3.38 -29.08
CA GLY A 625 -24.11 -4.14 -28.50
C GLY A 625 -23.84 -4.68 -27.10
N GLY A 626 -22.75 -4.25 -26.45
CA GLY A 626 -22.41 -4.62 -25.08
C GLY A 626 -23.52 -4.29 -24.08
N ARG A 627 -23.67 -5.14 -23.06
CA ARG A 627 -24.80 -5.08 -22.11
C ARG A 627 -24.41 -5.04 -20.64
N ILE A 628 -23.16 -5.34 -20.30
CA ILE A 628 -22.70 -5.43 -18.91
C ILE A 628 -21.40 -4.65 -18.77
N VAL A 629 -21.37 -3.75 -17.80
CA VAL A 629 -20.19 -2.97 -17.42
C VAL A 629 -19.89 -3.23 -15.95
N ILE A 630 -18.68 -3.67 -15.66
CA ILE A 630 -18.12 -3.76 -14.31
C ILE A 630 -17.27 -2.52 -14.11
N TYR A 631 -17.65 -1.69 -13.14
CA TYR A 631 -16.93 -0.47 -12.79
C TYR A 631 -16.46 -0.54 -11.35
N ILE A 632 -15.15 -0.46 -11.17
CA ILE A 632 -14.46 -0.46 -9.89
C ILE A 632 -13.82 0.91 -9.72
N GLY A 633 -14.30 1.71 -8.78
CA GLY A 633 -13.82 3.09 -8.62
C GLY A 633 -14.70 3.93 -7.70
N GLU A 634 -14.61 5.24 -7.87
CA GLU A 634 -15.31 6.25 -7.07
C GLU A 634 -16.21 7.13 -7.93
N TRP A 635 -17.52 7.10 -7.65
CA TRP A 635 -18.46 7.98 -8.32
C TRP A 635 -18.32 9.43 -7.85
N GLN A 636 -18.31 10.37 -8.80
CA GLN A 636 -18.02 11.79 -8.61
C GLN A 636 -16.72 11.97 -7.81
N GLY A 637 -15.74 11.11 -8.02
CA GLY A 637 -14.49 11.04 -7.25
C GLY A 637 -13.27 11.14 -8.15
N LEU A 638 -12.21 10.41 -7.80
CA LEU A 638 -10.95 10.41 -8.53
C LEU A 638 -10.89 9.39 -9.66
N THR A 639 -12.03 9.00 -10.25
CA THR A 639 -12.05 8.01 -11.32
C THR A 639 -12.99 8.37 -12.46
N GLY A 640 -12.50 8.25 -13.70
CA GLY A 640 -13.23 8.59 -14.91
C GLY A 640 -13.46 10.09 -15.07
N ASP A 641 -14.23 10.46 -16.10
CA ASP A 641 -14.71 11.82 -16.30
C ASP A 641 -16.23 11.91 -16.12
N ASP A 642 -16.72 13.14 -15.97
CA ASP A 642 -18.15 13.42 -15.83
C ASP A 642 -18.98 12.86 -16.99
N LYS A 643 -18.39 12.77 -18.20
CA LYS A 643 -19.10 12.27 -19.38
C LYS A 643 -19.32 10.77 -19.28
N PHE A 644 -18.33 10.03 -18.80
CA PHE A 644 -18.43 8.60 -18.53
C PHE A 644 -19.58 8.32 -17.55
N GLU A 645 -19.61 9.00 -16.40
CA GLU A 645 -20.67 8.82 -15.40
C GLU A 645 -22.06 9.09 -15.96
N VAL A 646 -22.20 10.19 -16.71
CA VAL A 646 -23.47 10.57 -17.33
C VAL A 646 -23.93 9.51 -18.32
N LEU A 647 -23.03 9.05 -19.20
CA LEU A 647 -23.33 8.00 -20.18
C LEU A 647 -23.70 6.68 -19.51
N LEU A 648 -22.96 6.27 -18.47
CA LEU A 648 -23.22 5.04 -17.73
C LEU A 648 -24.60 5.08 -17.06
N ALA A 649 -24.94 6.17 -16.37
CA ALA A 649 -26.23 6.32 -15.71
C ALA A 649 -27.42 6.40 -16.69
N GLN A 650 -27.19 6.94 -17.89
CA GLN A 650 -28.20 7.04 -18.96
C GLN A 650 -28.52 5.67 -19.57
N GLU A 651 -27.49 4.92 -19.98
CA GLU A 651 -27.66 3.71 -20.77
C GLU A 651 -27.82 2.44 -19.92
N PHE A 652 -27.33 2.48 -18.66
CA PHE A 652 -27.32 1.33 -17.76
C PHE A 652 -28.01 1.62 -16.43
N SER A 653 -28.37 0.55 -15.73
CA SER A 653 -28.84 0.54 -14.34
C SER A 653 -27.98 -0.40 -13.51
N CYS A 654 -27.71 -0.03 -12.27
CA CYS A 654 -27.04 -0.86 -11.28
C CYS A 654 -28.07 -1.19 -10.19
N ASN A 655 -28.20 -2.46 -9.83
CA ASN A 655 -29.08 -2.89 -8.73
C ASN A 655 -28.34 -2.83 -7.38
N ARG A 656 -29.05 -3.02 -6.27
CA ARG A 656 -28.44 -2.93 -4.93
C ARG A 656 -27.49 -4.10 -4.67
N GLU A 657 -27.85 -5.28 -5.14
CA GLU A 657 -27.07 -6.53 -5.07
C GLU A 657 -25.84 -6.53 -6.00
N ASP A 658 -25.82 -5.62 -6.98
CA ASP A 658 -24.72 -5.44 -7.92
C ASP A 658 -23.67 -4.42 -7.37
N VAL A 659 -23.76 -4.03 -6.10
CA VAL A 659 -22.83 -3.10 -5.41
C VAL A 659 -22.08 -3.84 -4.31
N VAL A 660 -20.75 -3.87 -4.40
CA VAL A 660 -19.87 -4.44 -3.37
C VAL A 660 -18.92 -3.35 -2.85
N PRO A 661 -18.95 -3.00 -1.54
CA PRO A 661 -17.96 -2.08 -0.97
C PRO A 661 -16.58 -2.73 -0.94
N LEU A 662 -15.58 -2.04 -1.44
CA LEU A 662 -14.20 -2.50 -1.42
C LEU A 662 -13.43 -1.90 -0.22
N PRO A 663 -12.33 -2.53 0.21
CA PRO A 663 -11.51 -2.00 1.30
C PRO A 663 -11.02 -0.58 0.97
N PHE A 664 -11.20 0.34 1.93
CA PHE A 664 -10.86 1.75 1.74
C PHE A 664 -9.39 2.02 2.04
N TRP A 665 -8.72 2.73 1.13
CA TRP A 665 -7.41 3.32 1.40
C TRP A 665 -7.59 4.75 1.88
N GLY A 666 -7.23 5.05 3.12
CA GLY A 666 -7.43 6.40 3.65
C GLY A 666 -8.91 6.78 3.62
N THR A 667 -9.29 7.77 2.82
CA THR A 667 -10.65 8.33 2.64
C THR A 667 -11.35 7.89 1.36
N ASP A 668 -10.78 6.93 0.65
CA ASP A 668 -11.33 6.46 -0.61
C ASP A 668 -12.76 5.93 -0.44
N ALA A 669 -13.55 6.10 -1.49
CA ALA A 669 -14.95 5.69 -1.55
C ALA A 669 -15.13 4.64 -2.64
N THR A 670 -14.27 3.63 -2.62
CA THR A 670 -14.17 2.65 -3.69
C THR A 670 -15.26 1.59 -3.58
N TYR A 671 -15.94 1.35 -4.68
CA TYR A 671 -16.91 0.27 -4.82
C TYR A 671 -16.62 -0.53 -6.09
N LEU A 672 -17.02 -1.80 -6.09
CA LEU A 672 -17.33 -2.53 -7.30
C LEU A 672 -18.83 -2.35 -7.59
N THR A 673 -19.15 -1.98 -8.82
CA THR A 673 -20.53 -1.83 -9.29
C THR A 673 -20.72 -2.55 -10.62
N ILE A 674 -21.80 -3.32 -10.75
CA ILE A 674 -22.17 -4.00 -11.99
C ILE A 674 -23.38 -3.30 -12.59
N TRP A 675 -23.24 -2.88 -13.84
CA TRP A 675 -24.20 -2.10 -14.57
C TRP A 675 -24.74 -2.92 -15.74
N ARG A 676 -26.05 -2.96 -15.88
CA ARG A 676 -26.76 -3.71 -16.92
C ARG A 676 -27.51 -2.75 -17.81
N LYS A 677 -27.44 -2.98 -19.12
CA LYS A 677 -28.11 -2.13 -20.11
C LYS A 677 -29.60 -2.11 -19.80
N ARG A 678 -30.19 -0.91 -19.78
CA ARG A 678 -31.63 -0.74 -19.50
C ARG A 678 -32.45 -1.38 -20.61
N ASP A 679 -33.41 -2.22 -20.23
CA ASP A 679 -34.43 -2.69 -21.18
C ASP A 679 -35.45 -1.56 -21.38
N LYS A 680 -35.78 -1.27 -22.65
CA LYS A 680 -36.69 -0.16 -23.02
C LYS A 680 -38.07 -0.24 -22.35
N GLU A 681 -38.47 -1.44 -21.95
CA GLU A 681 -39.78 -1.73 -21.34
C GLU A 681 -39.73 -1.77 -19.82
N SER A 682 -38.53 -1.88 -19.23
CA SER A 682 -38.37 -1.94 -17.79
C SER A 682 -38.47 -0.53 -17.18
N LYS A 683 -39.62 -0.21 -16.57
CA LYS A 683 -39.73 0.90 -15.59
C LYS A 683 -39.08 0.48 -14.26
N GLY A 684 -37.90 -0.13 -14.33
CA GLY A 684 -37.23 -0.75 -13.20
C GLY A 684 -37.00 0.24 -12.07
N VAL A 685 -37.19 -0.24 -10.84
CA VAL A 685 -36.85 0.49 -9.61
C VAL A 685 -35.36 0.77 -9.67
N ILE A 686 -34.98 2.03 -9.91
CA ILE A 686 -33.58 2.44 -9.88
C ILE A 686 -33.10 2.25 -8.45
N SER A 687 -32.16 1.33 -8.24
CA SER A 687 -31.52 1.18 -6.93
C SER A 687 -30.87 2.51 -6.53
N CYS A 688 -31.04 2.90 -5.28
CA CYS A 688 -30.47 4.12 -4.72
C CYS A 688 -29.29 3.73 -3.83
N SER A 689 -28.06 3.90 -4.32
CA SER A 689 -26.83 3.57 -3.60
C SER A 689 -25.85 4.74 -3.57
N SER A 690 -25.14 4.88 -2.46
CA SER A 690 -24.05 5.85 -2.31
C SER A 690 -22.92 5.60 -3.31
N ALA A 691 -22.73 4.36 -3.74
CA ALA A 691 -21.73 3.96 -4.73
C ALA A 691 -21.85 4.69 -6.08
N TYR A 692 -23.01 5.27 -6.39
CA TYR A 692 -23.22 6.06 -7.60
C TYR A 692 -24.06 7.33 -7.38
N GLY A 693 -23.82 8.00 -6.25
CA GLY A 693 -24.24 9.40 -6.02
C GLY A 693 -25.58 9.60 -5.31
N TYR A 694 -26.09 8.59 -4.60
CA TYR A 694 -27.28 8.73 -3.74
C TYR A 694 -26.92 8.89 -2.26
N CYS A 695 -27.90 9.33 -1.46
CA CYS A 695 -27.75 9.51 -0.03
C CYS A 695 -27.38 8.21 0.70
N CYS A 696 -26.51 8.29 1.72
CA CYS A 696 -26.13 7.14 2.56
C CYS A 696 -27.21 6.73 3.57
N ALA A 697 -28.16 7.61 3.87
CA ALA A 697 -29.22 7.30 4.83
C ALA A 697 -30.09 6.16 4.29
N GLU A 698 -30.34 5.18 5.14
CA GLU A 698 -31.14 4.01 4.78
C GLU A 698 -32.52 4.43 4.25
N TYR A 699 -32.98 3.74 3.19
CA TYR A 699 -34.26 4.01 2.51
C TYR A 699 -34.38 5.38 1.80
N CYS A 700 -33.33 6.20 1.79
CA CYS A 700 -33.35 7.47 1.07
C CYS A 700 -33.05 7.27 -0.42
N SER A 701 -33.98 7.66 -1.28
CA SER A 701 -33.83 7.62 -2.75
C SER A 701 -33.33 8.94 -3.36
N ASN A 702 -33.03 9.94 -2.53
CA ASN A 702 -32.58 11.23 -3.01
C ASN A 702 -31.11 11.22 -3.41
N ARG A 703 -30.77 11.97 -4.47
CA ARG A 703 -29.38 12.25 -4.84
C ARG A 703 -28.68 12.98 -3.70
N ALA A 704 -27.42 12.58 -3.45
CA ALA A 704 -26.62 13.27 -2.46
C ALA A 704 -26.32 14.70 -2.93
N ARG A 705 -26.42 15.66 -2.01
CA ARG A 705 -26.11 17.07 -2.25
C ARG A 705 -24.77 17.45 -1.66
N ARG A 706 -24.36 16.79 -0.58
CA ARG A 706 -23.08 17.05 0.06
C ARG A 706 -22.35 15.76 0.39
N ARG A 707 -21.02 15.78 0.36
CA ARG A 707 -20.15 14.65 0.68
C ARG A 707 -19.14 15.02 1.75
N CYS A 708 -18.89 14.12 2.70
CA CYS A 708 -17.96 14.35 3.79
C CYS A 708 -16.52 14.39 3.27
N ARG A 709 -15.74 15.38 3.72
CA ARG A 709 -14.32 15.54 3.37
C ARG A 709 -13.38 14.62 4.14
N TYR A 710 -13.86 14.02 5.23
CA TYR A 710 -13.10 13.08 6.08
C TYR A 710 -13.35 11.61 5.73
N ALA A 711 -14.41 11.32 4.97
CA ALA A 711 -14.81 9.98 4.57
C ALA A 711 -15.71 10.08 3.33
N ARG A 712 -15.16 9.93 2.13
CA ARG A 712 -15.87 10.26 0.88
C ARG A 712 -17.05 9.32 0.60
N CYS A 713 -17.06 8.15 1.21
CA CYS A 713 -18.18 7.22 1.15
C CYS A 713 -19.44 7.74 1.87
N LEU A 714 -19.30 8.77 2.72
CA LEU A 714 -20.41 9.44 3.42
C LEU A 714 -20.92 10.64 2.64
N GLN A 715 -22.17 10.59 2.21
CA GLN A 715 -22.82 11.66 1.46
C GLN A 715 -24.32 11.72 1.73
N TYR A 716 -24.88 12.92 1.76
CA TYR A 716 -26.26 13.14 2.21
C TYR A 716 -27.01 14.13 1.31
N CYS A 717 -28.31 13.93 1.18
CA CYS A 717 -29.19 14.86 0.47
C CYS A 717 -29.62 16.06 1.33
N GLY A 718 -29.52 15.97 2.66
CA GLY A 718 -29.94 17.01 3.60
C GLY A 718 -29.67 16.64 5.06
N LEU A 719 -29.91 17.61 5.96
CA LEU A 719 -29.62 17.51 7.40
C LEU A 719 -30.40 16.38 8.08
N GLU A 720 -31.65 16.15 7.69
CA GLU A 720 -32.48 15.08 8.27
C GLU A 720 -31.87 13.68 8.04
N CYS A 721 -31.47 13.39 6.80
CA CYS A 721 -30.81 12.13 6.45
C CYS A 721 -29.46 12.00 7.14
N TYR A 722 -28.70 13.09 7.23
CA TYR A 722 -27.49 13.14 8.03
C TYR A 722 -27.77 12.77 9.49
N ALA A 723 -28.75 13.38 10.15
CA ALA A 723 -29.09 13.10 11.54
C ALA A 723 -29.55 11.64 11.76
N LYS A 724 -30.37 11.09 10.85
CA LYS A 724 -30.81 9.69 10.89
C LYS A 724 -29.65 8.69 10.75
N HIS A 725 -28.58 9.06 10.06
CA HIS A 725 -27.43 8.19 9.80
C HIS A 725 -26.31 8.33 10.85
N THR A 726 -26.60 8.81 12.06
CA THR A 726 -25.57 9.15 13.07
C THR A 726 -24.70 7.97 13.49
N SER A 727 -25.29 6.82 13.82
CA SER A 727 -24.52 5.65 14.30
C SER A 727 -23.59 5.11 13.21
N ALA A 728 -24.13 4.86 12.01
CA ALA A 728 -23.36 4.37 10.86
C ALA A 728 -22.34 5.39 10.36
N ARG A 729 -22.64 6.70 10.42
CA ARG A 729 -21.65 7.77 10.17
C ARG A 729 -20.48 7.66 11.13
N LYS A 730 -20.72 7.59 12.43
CA LYS A 730 -19.65 7.51 13.44
C LYS A 730 -18.78 6.28 13.24
N ALA A 731 -19.40 5.14 12.97
CA ALA A 731 -18.66 3.90 12.69
C ALA A 731 -17.84 3.99 11.39
N THR A 732 -18.38 4.60 10.34
CA THR A 732 -17.64 4.83 9.10
C THR A 732 -16.47 5.80 9.30
N LEU A 733 -16.69 6.91 10.02
CA LEU A 733 -15.62 7.85 10.39
C LEU A 733 -14.52 7.15 11.20
N ALA A 734 -14.89 6.23 12.08
CA ALA A 734 -13.94 5.41 12.83
C ALA A 734 -13.06 4.56 11.90
N LEU A 735 -13.63 3.94 10.86
CA LEU A 735 -12.86 3.23 9.81
C LEU A 735 -11.87 4.14 9.08
N HIS A 736 -12.17 5.44 9.00
CA HIS A 736 -11.31 6.47 8.42
C HIS A 736 -10.38 7.15 9.45
N MET A 737 -10.23 6.56 10.64
CA MET A 737 -9.39 7.05 11.74
C MET A 737 -9.83 8.41 12.30
N ILE A 738 -11.12 8.72 12.22
CA ILE A 738 -11.74 9.92 12.76
C ILE A 738 -12.63 9.52 13.93
N ASP A 739 -12.14 9.77 15.14
CA ASP A 739 -12.92 9.56 16.35
C ASP A 739 -13.63 10.86 16.75
N SER A 740 -14.96 10.80 16.76
CA SER A 740 -15.83 11.94 17.09
C SER A 740 -16.51 11.80 18.45
N THR A 741 -16.12 10.81 19.27
CA THR A 741 -16.83 10.49 20.53
C THR A 741 -16.81 11.62 21.55
N LYS A 742 -15.66 12.28 21.80
CA LYS A 742 -15.54 13.41 22.76
C LYS A 742 -16.27 14.68 22.33
N SER A 743 -16.38 14.92 21.03
CA SER A 743 -16.78 16.22 20.48
C SER A 743 -18.26 16.29 20.10
N GLY A 744 -19.06 15.26 20.42
CA GLY A 744 -20.41 15.12 19.88
C GLY A 744 -20.39 14.93 18.36
N ASP A 745 -21.44 15.38 17.67
CA ASP A 745 -21.51 15.32 16.20
C ASP A 745 -20.70 16.46 15.56
N ALA A 746 -19.39 16.45 15.79
CA ALA A 746 -18.51 17.57 15.49
C ALA A 746 -18.37 17.85 13.98
N VAL A 747 -18.63 16.85 13.14
CA VAL A 747 -18.64 16.97 11.67
C VAL A 747 -19.95 17.61 11.22
N LYS A 748 -20.13 18.92 11.37
CA LYS A 748 -21.39 19.62 11.04
C LYS A 748 -21.74 19.55 9.54
N PHE A 749 -22.98 19.17 9.22
CA PHE A 749 -23.46 19.03 7.83
C PHE A 749 -23.42 20.34 7.03
N GLU A 750 -23.75 21.48 7.65
CA GLU A 750 -23.77 22.76 6.92
C GLU A 750 -22.37 23.34 6.66
N ASP A 751 -21.34 22.85 7.35
CA ASP A 751 -19.99 23.40 7.27
C ASP A 751 -19.25 22.90 6.01
N ASP A 752 -18.89 23.83 5.13
CA ASP A 752 -18.16 23.56 3.88
C ASP A 752 -16.77 22.96 4.11
N ASN A 753 -16.22 23.15 5.31
CA ASN A 753 -14.99 22.51 5.78
C ASN A 753 -15.16 21.02 6.10
N ASN A 754 -16.38 20.59 6.43
CA ASN A 754 -16.69 19.21 6.75
C ASN A 754 -17.32 18.48 5.57
N PHE A 755 -18.10 19.20 4.76
CA PHE A 755 -18.86 18.67 3.65
C PHE A 755 -18.70 19.50 2.38
N MET A 756 -18.22 18.88 1.31
CA MET A 756 -18.21 19.47 -0.02
C MET A 756 -19.62 19.48 -0.64
N ASP A 757 -19.96 20.53 -1.38
CA ASP A 757 -21.21 20.63 -2.13
C ASP A 757 -21.08 19.94 -3.50
N LEU A 758 -21.89 18.91 -3.73
CA LEU A 758 -21.96 18.16 -4.98
C LEU A 758 -22.84 18.85 -6.04
N SER A 759 -23.70 19.79 -5.63
CA SER A 759 -24.59 20.51 -6.56
C SER A 759 -23.80 21.41 -7.51
N LEU A 760 -22.68 21.98 -7.07
CA LEU A 760 -21.75 22.77 -7.89
C LEU A 760 -21.14 21.96 -9.04
N ILE A 761 -20.98 20.65 -8.85
CA ILE A 761 -20.52 19.75 -9.90
C ILE A 761 -21.63 19.61 -10.96
N SER A 762 -22.89 19.44 -10.52
CA SER A 762 -24.02 19.24 -11.41
C SER A 762 -24.39 20.46 -12.27
N THR A 763 -24.38 21.67 -11.70
CA THR A 763 -24.78 22.89 -12.43
C THR A 763 -23.77 23.28 -13.49
N LYS A 764 -22.47 23.09 -13.23
CA LYS A 764 -21.40 23.27 -14.24
C LYS A 764 -21.51 22.25 -15.37
N ARG A 765 -21.90 21.00 -15.06
CA ARG A 765 -22.15 19.92 -16.03
C ARG A 765 -23.28 20.29 -17.00
N GLU A 766 -24.35 20.92 -16.51
CA GLU A 766 -25.49 21.33 -17.33
C GLU A 766 -25.19 22.59 -18.17
N SER A 767 -24.53 23.61 -17.59
CA SER A 767 -24.24 24.86 -18.30
C SER A 767 -23.27 24.69 -19.47
N ASP A 768 -22.18 23.92 -19.27
CA ASP A 768 -21.16 23.70 -20.32
C ASP A 768 -21.70 22.82 -21.45
N GLY A 769 -22.55 21.84 -21.13
CA GLY A 769 -23.25 21.01 -22.10
C GLY A 769 -24.24 21.82 -22.94
N TYR A 770 -25.05 22.66 -22.29
CA TYR A 770 -26.06 23.48 -22.95
C TYR A 770 -25.42 24.55 -23.84
N GLU A 771 -24.31 25.17 -23.42
CA GLU A 771 -23.63 26.18 -24.20
C GLU A 771 -22.92 25.59 -25.44
N LYS A 772 -22.33 24.40 -25.33
CA LYS A 772 -21.76 23.67 -26.48
C LYS A 772 -22.84 23.23 -27.48
N LEU A 773 -24.00 22.77 -26.99
CA LEU A 773 -25.17 22.46 -27.83
C LEU A 773 -25.70 23.70 -28.55
N ARG A 774 -25.76 24.85 -27.86
CA ARG A 774 -26.17 26.14 -28.45
C ARG A 774 -25.18 26.63 -29.51
N LYS A 775 -23.86 26.47 -29.29
CA LYS A 775 -22.80 26.77 -30.28
C LYS A 775 -22.86 25.84 -31.50
N LYS A 776 -23.12 24.53 -31.32
CA LYS A 776 -23.35 23.59 -32.44
C LYS A 776 -24.60 23.94 -33.25
N LYS A 777 -25.71 24.28 -32.59
CA LYS A 777 -26.94 24.75 -33.28
C LYS A 777 -26.70 26.04 -34.08
N ARG A 778 -25.92 27.00 -33.54
CA ARG A 778 -25.52 28.23 -34.27
C ARG A 778 -24.63 27.95 -35.49
N LYS A 779 -23.64 27.05 -35.38
CA LYS A 779 -22.81 26.64 -36.54
C LYS A 779 -23.59 25.91 -37.62
N LYS A 780 -24.56 25.04 -37.25
CA LYS A 780 -25.44 24.36 -38.20
C LYS A 780 -26.40 25.34 -38.92
N LYS A 781 -26.87 26.37 -38.21
CA LYS A 781 -27.71 27.44 -38.78
C LYS A 781 -26.94 28.34 -39.76
N HIS A 782 -25.67 28.63 -39.49
CA HIS A 782 -24.80 29.38 -40.42
C HIS A 782 -24.43 28.60 -41.68
N ARG A 783 -24.19 27.28 -41.58
CA ARG A 783 -23.91 26.44 -42.76
C ARG A 783 -25.11 26.27 -43.70
N ASN A 784 -26.33 26.33 -43.17
CA ASN A 784 -27.55 26.26 -43.97
C ASN A 784 -27.93 27.60 -44.63
N PHE A 785 -27.23 28.70 -44.33
CA PHE A 785 -27.47 30.02 -44.92
C PHE A 785 -26.43 30.44 -45.95
N SER A 786 -25.41 29.61 -46.23
CA SER A 786 -24.28 29.95 -47.10
C SER A 786 -24.18 29.10 -48.37
N GLY A 787 -25.30 28.67 -48.95
CA GLY A 787 -25.27 27.70 -50.05
C GLY A 787 -26.44 27.76 -51.02
N THR A 788 -26.59 28.88 -51.74
CA THR A 788 -27.02 28.90 -53.15
C THR A 788 -26.66 30.26 -53.77
N PRO A 789 -25.65 30.36 -54.64
CA PRO A 789 -25.59 31.43 -55.62
C PRO A 789 -26.64 31.15 -56.70
N LEU A 790 -27.54 32.09 -56.94
CA LEU A 790 -28.36 32.12 -58.14
C LEU A 790 -27.49 32.63 -59.30
N SER A 791 -27.06 31.71 -60.17
CA SER A 791 -26.80 31.93 -61.61
C SER A 791 -26.60 30.58 -62.28
#